data_AF-A0A7V5R8H0-F1
#
_entry.id   AF-A0A7V5R8H0-F1
#
_cell.length_a   1.000
_cell.length_b   1.000
_cell.length_c   1.000
_cell.angle_alpha   90.00
_cell.angle_beta   90.00
_cell.angle_gamma   90.00
#
_symmetry.space_group_name_H-M   'P 1'
#
loop_
_entity.id
_entity.type
_entity.pdbx_description
1 polymer ?
#
loop_
_entity_poly.entity_id
_entity_poly.type
_entity_poly.pdbx_seq_one_letter_code
_entity_poly.pdbx_strand_id
1 'polypeptide(L)'
;MSIQPVLSKRIADYKSLPPAQTAMVQIMAVNVDYCRLYAMINWLADLGFKNDNGRKFTSAGIQPLQKELIAKGLLLKSSKGICCPESIRRQAVHDALMENKFTQIAEVIQKNMALPARHTRANQFENYQQVIHSFQIAVFTHTSMDEINSIVKFSKHFFREEYYENNLYVHVVNSPFSRKLIEKVHPEIRLEVLVNLLNAVGRSLEPADTILHYITDSYRSVINGKSEVLLVFSHYLTCGDTTSARSLLADLEENLKPDQLSHTGWLEFISGNYPQARNLFGQGIKLLKKRAGKRKMFFQGYAGVFHLLSLLETGERKHLQEAIDFIDIAKKNNYPFLPLVEAMRPIFQDQLGITGSEISPLNVYNFEQRPLDFLIINLALSWYDKNKARLNIQKLTRLRDQSLEKGYFWLAAEFSALLSTLGQSRNTNKQIAAKLHKSCNTVSCINIVRNQPKWKKTLNGLLNITGSENSSSNKAEQRLVWLFSHNEKYSYCYISPRLQRLNKKGQWTKGRPVALKNLYRNHLTMDGLTEQDHKVCQSIKEEYYRTSWRYGSTEYEFNNDIALPALVGHPLLFLEDAHGVRVELVLSEPELRIRKEKGKLKLSMFPSGIGSTEEKIQVIKDTPTRFKVIRFTRDHDKIVEIMGDKGLIIPKAGEKLARQVADSLASVVTIHSDIETSRKAKTIEADSRPHAHIIPYQDGIQLEFLVKPCGTDGSSFRPGKGGKSVLTEIKGKKIQAVRDFNKEKKCKIRLFMPALP
;
A
#
# COMPACT_ATOMS: atom_id res chain seq x y z
N MET A 1 -41.84 22.14 3.17
CA MET A 1 -43.24 21.95 2.75
C MET A 1 -43.76 23.27 2.16
N SER A 2 -44.16 23.27 0.88
CA SER A 2 -44.93 24.29 0.10
C SER A 2 -44.41 24.57 -1.33
N ILE A 3 -43.39 23.87 -1.83
CA ILE A 3 -42.88 24.06 -3.22
C ILE A 3 -43.74 23.34 -4.27
N GLN A 4 -44.29 22.17 -3.95
CA GLN A 4 -45.09 21.38 -4.91
C GLN A 4 -46.35 22.08 -5.44
N PRO A 5 -47.18 22.77 -4.62
CA PRO A 5 -48.37 23.46 -5.11
C PRO A 5 -48.05 24.59 -6.10
N VAL A 6 -46.96 25.32 -5.84
CA VAL A 6 -46.49 26.42 -6.70
C VAL A 6 -45.96 25.90 -8.03
N LEU A 7 -45.21 24.79 -8.01
CA LEU A 7 -44.71 24.14 -9.22
C LEU A 7 -45.86 23.60 -10.08
N SER A 8 -46.84 22.91 -9.48
CA SER A 8 -48.02 22.39 -10.17
C SER A 8 -48.82 23.51 -10.84
N LYS A 9 -49.00 24.64 -10.14
CA LYS A 9 -49.67 25.81 -10.71
C LYS A 9 -48.91 26.39 -11.91
N ARG A 10 -47.59 26.58 -11.80
CA ARG A 10 -46.76 27.09 -12.92
C ARG A 10 -46.81 26.18 -14.15
N ILE A 11 -46.80 24.86 -13.95
CA ILE A 11 -46.92 23.92 -15.07
C ILE A 11 -48.30 24.03 -15.73
N ALA A 12 -49.37 24.19 -14.96
CA ALA A 12 -50.71 24.41 -15.50
C ALA A 12 -50.79 25.74 -16.27
N ASP A 13 -50.27 26.83 -15.69
CA ASP A 13 -50.21 28.15 -16.32
C ASP A 13 -49.43 28.08 -17.65
N TYR A 14 -48.27 27.40 -17.67
CA TYR A 14 -47.48 27.17 -18.88
C TYR A 14 -48.25 26.39 -19.96
N LYS A 15 -48.94 25.29 -19.58
CA LYS A 15 -49.73 24.49 -20.52
C LYS A 15 -50.94 25.24 -21.10
N SER A 16 -51.39 26.29 -20.44
CA SER A 16 -52.50 27.15 -20.90
C SER A 16 -52.06 28.32 -21.79
N LEU A 17 -50.75 28.48 -22.03
CA LEU A 17 -50.24 29.62 -22.77
C LEU A 17 -50.59 29.57 -24.27
N PRO A 18 -50.95 30.71 -24.88
CA PRO A 18 -50.99 30.89 -26.33
C PRO A 18 -49.65 30.56 -27.02
N PRO A 19 -49.65 30.18 -28.31
CA PRO A 19 -48.46 29.69 -29.01
C PRO A 19 -47.22 30.61 -28.94
N ALA A 20 -47.40 31.93 -29.07
CA ALA A 20 -46.29 32.88 -29.02
C ALA A 20 -45.65 32.96 -27.62
N GLN A 21 -46.45 32.91 -26.55
CA GLN A 21 -45.97 32.91 -25.17
C GLN A 21 -45.30 31.57 -24.82
N THR A 22 -45.85 30.46 -25.30
CA THR A 22 -45.22 29.14 -25.19
C THR A 22 -43.86 29.13 -25.86
N ALA A 23 -43.76 29.68 -27.09
CA ALA A 23 -42.49 29.80 -27.80
C ALA A 23 -41.48 30.68 -27.03
N MET A 24 -41.90 31.81 -26.46
CA MET A 24 -41.02 32.63 -25.61
C MET A 24 -40.41 31.84 -24.44
N VAL A 25 -41.23 31.04 -23.75
CA VAL A 25 -40.75 30.21 -22.63
C VAL A 25 -39.84 29.09 -23.12
N GLN A 26 -40.20 28.41 -24.22
CA GLN A 26 -39.39 27.34 -24.83
C GLN A 26 -38.01 27.87 -25.29
N ILE A 27 -37.97 29.02 -25.99
CA ILE A 27 -36.71 29.63 -26.43
C ILE A 27 -35.83 29.96 -25.23
N MET A 28 -36.38 30.56 -24.17
CA MET A 28 -35.59 30.86 -22.97
C MET A 28 -35.14 29.60 -22.24
N ALA A 29 -35.94 28.53 -22.29
CA ALA A 29 -35.60 27.27 -21.68
C ALA A 29 -34.45 26.56 -22.42
N VAL A 30 -34.43 26.63 -23.76
CA VAL A 30 -33.32 26.16 -24.59
C VAL A 30 -32.08 27.04 -24.43
N ASN A 31 -32.25 28.36 -24.30
CA ASN A 31 -31.16 29.31 -24.11
C ASN A 31 -30.46 29.19 -22.75
N VAL A 32 -31.19 28.86 -21.68
CA VAL A 32 -30.71 28.75 -20.28
C VAL A 32 -30.23 30.08 -19.66
N ASP A 33 -29.37 30.84 -20.35
CA ASP A 33 -28.82 32.11 -19.87
C ASP A 33 -29.80 33.29 -20.09
N TYR A 34 -29.45 34.44 -19.52
CA TYR A 34 -30.16 35.70 -19.76
C TYR A 34 -29.95 36.20 -21.18
N CYS A 35 -31.01 36.68 -21.82
CA CYS A 35 -30.93 37.37 -23.11
C CYS A 35 -31.65 38.73 -23.06
N ARG A 36 -31.19 39.67 -23.90
CA ARG A 36 -31.90 40.93 -24.10
C ARG A 36 -33.21 40.70 -24.83
N LEU A 37 -34.22 41.55 -24.56
CA LEU A 37 -35.54 41.46 -25.20
C LEU A 37 -35.46 41.53 -26.74
N TYR A 38 -34.50 42.29 -27.27
CA TYR A 38 -34.25 42.37 -28.72
C TYR A 38 -33.88 41.02 -29.33
N ALA A 39 -33.04 40.21 -28.67
CA ALA A 39 -32.67 38.88 -29.15
C ALA A 39 -33.90 37.96 -29.20
N MET A 40 -34.73 37.99 -28.15
CA MET A 40 -36.00 37.26 -28.12
C MET A 40 -36.93 37.61 -29.29
N ILE A 41 -37.07 38.90 -29.60
CA ILE A 41 -37.89 39.36 -30.74
C ILE A 41 -37.36 38.80 -32.07
N ASN A 42 -36.05 38.75 -32.25
CA ASN A 42 -35.42 38.19 -33.45
C ASN A 42 -35.66 36.68 -33.53
N TRP A 43 -35.44 35.95 -32.44
CA TRP A 43 -35.64 34.51 -32.38
C TRP A 43 -37.09 34.09 -32.64
N LEU A 44 -38.06 34.82 -32.09
CA LEU A 44 -39.47 34.59 -32.39
C LEU A 44 -39.80 34.80 -33.88
N ALA A 45 -39.26 35.86 -34.47
CA ALA A 45 -39.48 36.16 -35.88
C ALA A 45 -38.86 35.10 -36.80
N ASP A 46 -37.64 34.63 -36.49
CA ASP A 46 -36.96 33.56 -37.22
C ASP A 46 -37.70 32.21 -37.10
N LEU A 47 -38.40 31.98 -35.98
CA LEU A 47 -39.28 30.83 -35.77
C LEU A 47 -40.70 31.03 -36.37
N GLY A 48 -40.94 32.14 -37.09
CA GLY A 48 -42.19 32.40 -37.79
C GLY A 48 -43.30 33.03 -36.96
N PHE A 49 -43.05 33.41 -35.70
CA PHE A 49 -44.03 34.09 -34.86
C PHE A 49 -44.10 35.58 -35.21
N LYS A 50 -45.31 36.07 -35.51
CA LYS A 50 -45.59 37.45 -35.91
C LYS A 50 -46.73 38.03 -35.06
N ASN A 51 -46.85 39.35 -35.05
CA ASN A 51 -47.97 40.04 -34.41
C ASN A 51 -49.27 39.88 -35.21
N ASP A 52 -50.38 40.39 -34.67
CA ASP A 52 -51.71 40.29 -35.29
C ASP A 52 -51.78 40.89 -36.71
N ASN A 53 -50.86 41.78 -37.06
CA ASN A 53 -50.74 42.40 -38.39
C ASN A 53 -49.78 41.64 -39.33
N GLY A 54 -49.35 40.43 -38.97
CA GLY A 54 -48.44 39.60 -39.76
C GLY A 54 -47.02 40.18 -39.88
N ARG A 55 -46.62 41.09 -38.98
CA ARG A 55 -45.28 41.73 -38.94
C ARG A 55 -44.48 41.22 -37.74
N LYS A 56 -43.16 41.43 -37.79
CA LYS A 56 -42.26 41.17 -36.65
C LYS A 56 -42.72 41.94 -35.41
N PHE A 57 -42.68 41.30 -34.25
CA PHE A 57 -43.02 41.96 -32.98
C PHE A 57 -42.13 43.19 -32.75
N THR A 58 -42.73 44.28 -32.28
CA THR A 58 -41.98 45.43 -31.79
C THR A 58 -41.69 45.27 -30.29
N SER A 59 -40.73 46.04 -29.76
CA SER A 59 -40.48 46.08 -28.32
C SER A 59 -41.74 46.43 -27.52
N ALA A 60 -42.58 47.34 -28.02
CA ALA A 60 -43.85 47.68 -27.39
C ALA A 60 -44.88 46.55 -27.46
N GLY A 61 -44.92 45.80 -28.58
CA GLY A 61 -45.84 44.67 -28.75
C GLY A 61 -45.47 43.42 -27.94
N ILE A 62 -44.19 43.16 -27.70
CA ILE A 62 -43.74 42.00 -26.93
C ILE A 62 -43.79 42.22 -25.40
N GLN A 63 -43.72 43.48 -24.95
CA GLN A 63 -43.67 43.83 -23.53
C GLN A 63 -44.89 43.37 -22.71
N PRO A 64 -46.14 43.48 -23.21
CA PRO A 64 -47.32 42.93 -22.51
C PRO A 64 -47.21 41.42 -22.29
N LEU A 65 -46.85 40.66 -23.33
CA LEU A 65 -46.65 39.21 -23.27
C LEU A 65 -45.57 38.85 -22.24
N GLN A 66 -44.45 39.57 -22.26
CA GLN A 66 -43.36 39.41 -21.29
C GLN A 66 -43.82 39.70 -19.85
N LYS A 67 -44.56 40.79 -19.62
CA LYS A 67 -45.06 41.16 -18.28
C LYS A 67 -45.99 40.09 -17.72
N GLU A 68 -46.87 39.52 -18.55
CA GLU A 68 -47.74 38.43 -18.15
C GLU A 68 -46.94 37.17 -17.76
N LEU A 69 -45.96 36.79 -18.58
CA LEU A 69 -45.09 35.64 -18.28
C LEU A 69 -44.29 35.83 -16.99
N ILE A 70 -43.83 37.05 -16.71
CA ILE A 70 -43.17 37.38 -15.44
C ILE A 70 -44.14 37.30 -14.28
N ALA A 71 -45.37 37.83 -14.43
CA ALA A 71 -46.40 37.78 -13.39
C ALA A 71 -46.82 36.34 -13.04
N LYS A 72 -46.88 35.44 -14.04
CA LYS A 72 -47.10 34.00 -13.86
C LYS A 72 -45.86 33.25 -13.33
N GLY A 73 -44.70 33.91 -13.21
CA GLY A 73 -43.45 33.30 -12.78
C GLY A 73 -42.87 32.30 -13.78
N LEU A 74 -43.18 32.49 -15.07
CA LEU A 74 -42.71 31.67 -16.19
C LEU A 74 -41.50 32.30 -16.91
N LEU A 75 -41.20 33.58 -16.64
CA LEU A 75 -39.96 34.26 -16.99
C LEU A 75 -39.45 35.07 -15.80
N LEU A 76 -38.13 35.26 -15.73
CA LEU A 76 -37.47 36.17 -14.80
C LEU A 76 -36.91 37.36 -15.55
N LYS A 77 -36.84 38.53 -14.89
CA LYS A 77 -36.23 39.74 -15.43
C LYS A 77 -35.15 40.24 -14.47
N SER A 78 -33.97 40.55 -15.02
CA SER A 78 -32.86 41.16 -14.31
C SER A 78 -32.23 42.28 -15.16
N SER A 79 -31.18 42.93 -14.65
CA SER A 79 -30.37 43.87 -15.43
C SER A 79 -29.70 43.21 -16.64
N LYS A 80 -29.49 41.89 -16.62
CA LYS A 80 -28.90 41.12 -17.72
C LYS A 80 -29.91 40.75 -18.80
N GLY A 81 -31.20 40.92 -18.55
CA GLY A 81 -32.28 40.64 -19.51
C GLY A 81 -33.35 39.70 -18.95
N ILE A 82 -33.86 38.81 -19.79
CA ILE A 82 -34.84 37.79 -19.41
C ILE A 82 -34.26 36.38 -19.47
N CYS A 83 -34.72 35.48 -18.60
CA CYS A 83 -34.40 34.06 -18.65
C CYS A 83 -35.59 33.21 -18.19
N CYS A 84 -35.50 31.90 -18.43
CA CYS A 84 -36.48 30.94 -17.95
C CYS A 84 -36.12 30.49 -16.52
N PRO A 85 -37.04 30.55 -15.55
CA PRO A 85 -36.79 30.04 -14.21
C PRO A 85 -36.66 28.51 -14.22
N GLU A 86 -35.76 28.00 -13.37
CA GLU A 86 -35.48 26.56 -13.27
C GLU A 86 -36.74 25.72 -13.02
N SER A 87 -37.72 26.28 -12.31
CA SER A 87 -38.99 25.61 -12.01
C SER A 87 -39.81 25.21 -13.24
N ILE A 88 -39.67 25.89 -14.39
CA ILE A 88 -40.41 25.57 -15.61
C ILE A 88 -39.52 25.14 -16.77
N ARG A 89 -38.23 25.52 -16.73
CA ARG A 89 -37.25 25.26 -17.79
C ARG A 89 -37.31 23.82 -18.30
N ARG A 90 -37.31 22.85 -17.38
CA ARG A 90 -37.35 21.43 -17.76
C ARG A 90 -38.62 21.01 -18.50
N GLN A 91 -39.79 21.44 -18.02
CA GLN A 91 -41.05 21.12 -18.69
C GLN A 91 -41.07 21.73 -20.10
N ALA A 92 -40.60 22.96 -20.24
CA ALA A 92 -40.54 23.64 -21.53
C ALA A 92 -39.55 22.98 -22.52
N VAL A 93 -38.36 22.56 -22.07
CA VAL A 93 -37.41 21.79 -22.90
C VAL A 93 -38.00 20.44 -23.31
N HIS A 94 -38.62 19.72 -22.37
CA HIS A 94 -39.27 18.44 -22.66
C HIS A 94 -40.34 18.60 -23.73
N ASP A 95 -41.22 19.60 -23.61
CA ASP A 95 -42.30 19.81 -24.58
C ASP A 95 -41.75 20.28 -25.93
N ALA A 96 -40.72 21.13 -25.97
CA ALA A 96 -40.03 21.49 -27.21
C ALA A 96 -39.43 20.27 -27.92
N LEU A 97 -38.89 19.29 -27.19
CA LEU A 97 -38.38 18.04 -27.75
C LEU A 97 -39.49 17.11 -28.24
N MET A 98 -40.61 17.00 -27.51
CA MET A 98 -41.75 16.18 -27.91
C MET A 98 -42.47 16.75 -29.13
N GLU A 99 -42.56 18.08 -29.22
CA GLU A 99 -43.12 18.82 -30.36
C GLU A 99 -42.14 18.92 -31.56
N ASN A 100 -40.94 18.35 -31.46
CA ASN A 100 -39.87 18.42 -32.46
C ASN A 100 -39.45 19.86 -32.85
N LYS A 101 -39.63 20.82 -31.94
CA LYS A 101 -39.24 22.23 -32.11
C LYS A 101 -37.84 22.53 -31.60
N PHE A 102 -37.28 21.68 -30.73
CA PHE A 102 -36.00 21.93 -30.08
C PHE A 102 -34.86 22.24 -31.05
N THR A 103 -34.70 21.45 -32.12
CA THR A 103 -33.62 21.66 -33.11
C THR A 103 -33.74 23.01 -33.81
N GLN A 104 -34.95 23.38 -34.25
CA GLN A 104 -35.19 24.69 -34.88
C GLN A 104 -34.91 25.84 -33.91
N ILE A 105 -35.31 25.71 -32.64
CA ILE A 105 -35.02 26.70 -31.60
C ILE A 105 -33.50 26.81 -31.38
N ALA A 106 -32.79 25.68 -31.30
CA ALA A 106 -31.34 25.66 -31.10
C ALA A 106 -30.60 26.33 -32.27
N GLU A 107 -30.96 26.02 -33.52
CA GLU A 107 -30.39 26.63 -34.73
C GLU A 107 -30.58 28.15 -34.74
N VAL A 108 -31.78 28.64 -34.41
CA VAL A 108 -32.09 30.07 -34.35
C VAL A 108 -31.30 30.79 -33.25
N ILE A 109 -31.10 30.15 -32.10
CA ILE A 109 -30.27 30.71 -31.02
C ILE A 109 -28.80 30.75 -31.46
N GLN A 110 -28.26 29.64 -31.98
CA GLN A 110 -26.85 29.52 -32.39
C GLN A 110 -26.48 30.48 -33.54
N LYS A 111 -27.39 30.70 -34.52
CA LYS A 111 -27.18 31.65 -35.62
C LYS A 111 -26.98 33.09 -35.14
N ASN A 112 -27.60 33.43 -34.02
CA ASN A 112 -27.71 34.81 -33.52
C ASN A 112 -26.86 35.05 -32.26
N MET A 113 -26.32 34.01 -31.62
CA MET A 113 -25.31 34.10 -30.56
C MET A 113 -23.91 33.93 -31.17
N ALA A 114 -23.17 35.03 -31.30
CA ALA A 114 -21.74 34.97 -31.55
C ALA A 114 -21.04 34.47 -30.27
N LEU A 115 -20.85 33.16 -30.13
CA LEU A 115 -19.91 32.64 -29.14
C LEU A 115 -18.51 33.18 -29.51
N PRO A 116 -17.71 33.66 -28.54
CA PRO A 116 -16.38 34.20 -28.83
C PRO A 116 -15.59 33.20 -29.68
N ALA A 117 -14.98 33.69 -30.77
CA ALA A 117 -14.23 32.86 -31.68
C ALA A 117 -13.21 31.99 -30.91
N ARG A 118 -13.11 30.70 -31.26
CA ARG A 118 -12.34 29.60 -30.61
C ARG A 118 -10.83 29.86 -30.42
N HIS A 119 -10.32 31.07 -30.61
CA HIS A 119 -8.90 31.37 -30.75
C HIS A 119 -8.13 31.56 -29.43
N THR A 120 -8.79 31.60 -28.26
CA THR A 120 -8.09 31.48 -26.97
C THR A 120 -8.83 30.52 -26.04
N ARG A 121 -8.18 29.40 -25.67
CA ARG A 121 -8.75 28.34 -24.80
C ARG A 121 -9.22 28.82 -23.42
N ALA A 122 -8.95 30.06 -23.03
CA ALA A 122 -9.31 30.62 -21.73
C ALA A 122 -10.71 31.25 -21.66
N ASN A 123 -11.32 31.65 -22.79
CA ASN A 123 -12.54 32.48 -22.81
C ASN A 123 -13.71 31.86 -23.62
N GLN A 124 -13.91 30.53 -23.61
CA GLN A 124 -14.99 29.91 -24.39
C GLN A 124 -16.39 30.19 -23.82
N PHE A 125 -16.52 30.31 -22.49
CA PHE A 125 -17.79 30.59 -21.80
C PHE A 125 -17.55 31.60 -20.68
N GLU A 126 -18.44 32.59 -20.54
CA GLU A 126 -18.33 33.62 -19.50
C GLU A 126 -18.92 33.18 -18.16
N ASN A 127 -19.87 32.25 -18.18
CA ASN A 127 -20.58 31.76 -17.00
C ASN A 127 -21.03 30.30 -17.18
N TYR A 128 -21.45 29.67 -16.09
CA TYR A 128 -21.87 28.26 -16.10
C TYR A 128 -23.20 28.04 -16.84
N GLN A 129 -24.08 29.05 -16.94
CA GLN A 129 -25.32 28.94 -17.72
C GLN A 129 -25.03 28.75 -19.22
N GLN A 130 -24.01 29.41 -19.77
CA GLN A 130 -23.57 29.21 -21.15
C GLN A 130 -23.01 27.79 -21.37
N VAL A 131 -22.33 27.22 -20.38
CA VAL A 131 -21.89 25.82 -20.42
C VAL A 131 -23.10 24.89 -20.48
N ILE A 132 -24.10 25.08 -19.62
CA ILE A 132 -25.33 24.27 -19.60
C ILE A 132 -26.08 24.41 -20.94
N HIS A 133 -26.19 25.63 -21.46
CA HIS A 133 -26.79 25.91 -22.76
C HIS A 133 -26.13 25.10 -23.88
N SER A 134 -24.81 25.24 -24.05
CA SER A 134 -24.07 24.54 -25.10
C SER A 134 -24.10 23.03 -24.91
N PHE A 135 -24.01 22.54 -23.67
CA PHE A 135 -24.14 21.11 -23.39
C PHE A 135 -25.54 20.58 -23.75
N GLN A 136 -26.60 21.31 -23.39
CA GLN A 136 -27.98 20.93 -23.68
C GLN A 136 -28.25 20.85 -25.18
N ILE A 137 -27.78 21.83 -25.96
CA ILE A 137 -27.87 21.77 -27.41
C ILE A 137 -27.08 20.57 -27.92
N ALA A 138 -25.82 20.42 -27.50
CA ALA A 138 -24.94 19.34 -27.95
C ALA A 138 -25.57 17.95 -27.76
N VAL A 139 -26.18 17.69 -26.60
CA VAL A 139 -26.80 16.40 -26.27
C VAL A 139 -28.00 16.06 -27.17
N PHE A 140 -28.77 17.06 -27.59
CA PHE A 140 -30.03 16.83 -28.32
C PHE A 140 -29.95 17.12 -29.83
N THR A 141 -28.87 17.70 -30.34
CA THR A 141 -28.72 17.99 -31.79
C THR A 141 -27.52 17.31 -32.46
N HIS A 142 -26.50 16.89 -31.71
CA HIS A 142 -25.30 16.30 -32.31
C HIS A 142 -25.36 14.76 -32.37
N THR A 143 -24.56 14.21 -33.28
CA THR A 143 -24.40 12.77 -33.50
C THR A 143 -23.06 12.22 -32.99
N SER A 144 -22.17 13.08 -32.48
CA SER A 144 -20.85 12.71 -31.91
C SER A 144 -20.67 13.23 -30.49
N MET A 145 -19.93 12.48 -29.68
CA MET A 145 -19.54 12.85 -28.32
C MET A 145 -18.42 13.89 -28.26
N ASP A 146 -17.79 14.26 -29.38
CA ASP A 146 -16.61 15.16 -29.39
C ASP A 146 -16.91 16.53 -28.75
N GLU A 147 -18.02 17.16 -29.14
CA GLU A 147 -18.41 18.47 -28.61
C GLU A 147 -18.85 18.38 -27.14
N ILE A 148 -19.63 17.34 -26.81
CA ILE A 148 -20.06 17.06 -25.43
C ILE A 148 -18.84 16.87 -24.52
N ASN A 149 -17.88 16.05 -24.93
CA ASN A 149 -16.66 15.77 -24.18
C ASN A 149 -15.78 17.01 -24.05
N SER A 150 -15.71 17.85 -25.09
CA SER A 150 -15.01 19.13 -25.03
C SER A 150 -15.62 20.08 -23.99
N ILE A 151 -16.94 20.22 -23.97
CA ILE A 151 -17.67 21.07 -23.01
C ILE A 151 -17.52 20.51 -21.58
N VAL A 152 -17.64 19.19 -21.39
CA VAL A 152 -17.45 18.54 -20.08
C VAL A 152 -16.01 18.71 -19.59
N LYS A 153 -15.01 18.63 -20.48
CA LYS A 153 -13.61 18.85 -20.11
C LYS A 153 -13.35 20.31 -19.73
N PHE A 154 -13.89 21.26 -20.50
CA PHE A 154 -13.79 22.68 -20.21
C PHE A 154 -14.40 23.02 -18.85
N SER A 155 -15.63 22.57 -18.60
CA SER A 155 -16.34 22.82 -17.34
C SER A 155 -15.62 22.26 -16.12
N LYS A 156 -15.07 21.05 -16.19
CA LYS A 156 -14.24 20.48 -15.10
C LYS A 156 -13.00 21.31 -14.78
N HIS A 157 -12.45 22.05 -15.75
CA HIS A 157 -11.24 22.84 -15.59
C HIS A 157 -11.54 24.27 -15.11
N PHE A 158 -12.52 24.94 -15.72
CA PHE A 158 -12.79 26.36 -15.48
C PHE A 158 -13.97 26.63 -14.53
N PHE A 159 -14.90 25.68 -14.37
CA PHE A 159 -16.09 25.78 -13.51
C PHE A 159 -16.19 24.58 -12.59
N ARG A 160 -15.10 24.29 -11.87
CA ARG A 160 -14.94 23.03 -11.13
C ARG A 160 -16.00 22.86 -10.04
N GLU A 161 -16.27 23.91 -9.27
CA GLU A 161 -17.23 23.85 -8.16
C GLU A 161 -18.65 23.67 -8.68
N GLU A 162 -19.06 24.51 -9.64
CA GLU A 162 -20.38 24.45 -10.26
C GLU A 162 -20.60 23.12 -11.00
N TYR A 163 -19.58 22.56 -11.65
CA TYR A 163 -19.68 21.27 -12.31
C TYR A 163 -19.97 20.10 -11.35
N TYR A 164 -19.48 20.17 -10.12
CA TYR A 164 -19.72 19.12 -9.15
C TYR A 164 -20.98 19.35 -8.31
N GLU A 165 -21.37 20.60 -8.08
CA GLU A 165 -22.64 20.92 -7.43
C GLU A 165 -23.84 20.73 -8.37
N ASN A 166 -23.70 21.10 -9.64
CA ASN A 166 -24.75 21.04 -10.65
C ASN A 166 -24.28 20.31 -11.92
N ASN A 167 -24.06 19.00 -11.80
CA ASN A 167 -23.49 18.22 -12.90
C ASN A 167 -24.34 18.28 -14.18
N LEU A 168 -23.69 18.60 -15.31
CA LEU A 168 -24.34 18.77 -16.62
C LEU A 168 -25.27 17.62 -17.02
N TYR A 169 -24.83 16.37 -16.86
CA TYR A 169 -25.65 15.21 -17.22
C TYR A 169 -26.88 15.08 -16.32
N VAL A 170 -26.71 15.29 -15.02
CA VAL A 170 -27.82 15.22 -14.05
C VAL A 170 -28.83 16.34 -14.31
N HIS A 171 -28.33 17.56 -14.51
CA HIS A 171 -29.12 18.76 -14.71
C HIS A 171 -29.94 18.74 -16.01
N VAL A 172 -29.34 18.25 -17.10
CA VAL A 172 -29.98 18.25 -18.42
C VAL A 172 -30.79 16.97 -18.67
N VAL A 173 -30.33 15.81 -18.18
CA VAL A 173 -30.90 14.51 -18.56
C VAL A 173 -31.64 13.81 -17.40
N ASN A 174 -31.32 14.11 -16.13
CA ASN A 174 -31.87 13.40 -14.97
C ASN A 174 -32.49 14.33 -13.91
N SER A 175 -33.53 15.07 -14.26
CA SER A 175 -34.18 15.99 -13.31
C SER A 175 -35.72 15.96 -13.25
N PRO A 176 -36.44 14.79 -13.16
CA PRO A 176 -35.98 13.40 -13.26
C PRO A 176 -35.73 12.87 -14.67
N PHE A 177 -35.06 11.72 -14.72
CA PHE A 177 -34.93 10.89 -15.92
C PHE A 177 -36.28 10.60 -16.57
N SER A 178 -36.30 10.59 -17.91
CA SER A 178 -37.47 10.22 -18.71
C SER A 178 -37.01 9.41 -19.91
N ARG A 179 -37.63 8.23 -20.11
CA ARG A 179 -37.40 7.38 -21.28
C ARG A 179 -37.65 8.14 -22.59
N LYS A 180 -38.74 8.92 -22.65
CA LYS A 180 -39.07 9.72 -23.83
C LYS A 180 -38.00 10.77 -24.12
N LEU A 181 -37.42 11.37 -23.08
CA LEU A 181 -36.36 12.38 -23.22
C LEU A 181 -35.08 11.75 -23.76
N ILE A 182 -34.64 10.62 -23.20
CA ILE A 182 -33.40 9.98 -23.66
C ILE A 182 -33.54 9.40 -25.08
N GLU A 183 -34.74 9.00 -25.48
CA GLU A 183 -35.02 8.57 -26.86
C GLU A 183 -34.86 9.71 -27.89
N LYS A 184 -34.87 10.98 -27.46
CA LYS A 184 -34.54 12.14 -28.30
C LYS A 184 -33.04 12.37 -28.49
N VAL A 185 -32.19 11.73 -27.69
CA VAL A 185 -30.74 11.70 -27.93
C VAL A 185 -30.43 10.74 -29.08
N HIS A 186 -29.54 11.17 -29.98
CA HIS A 186 -29.17 10.39 -31.16
C HIS A 186 -28.70 8.98 -30.79
N PRO A 187 -29.17 7.90 -31.46
CA PRO A 187 -28.86 6.52 -31.08
C PRO A 187 -27.37 6.21 -30.94
N GLU A 188 -26.51 6.83 -31.77
CA GLU A 188 -25.06 6.60 -31.80
C GLU A 188 -24.36 7.04 -30.49
N ILE A 189 -24.83 8.11 -29.86
CA ILE A 189 -24.22 8.65 -28.62
C ILE A 189 -25.02 8.29 -27.36
N ARG A 190 -26.24 7.76 -27.52
CA ARG A 190 -27.20 7.57 -26.42
C ARG A 190 -26.63 6.72 -25.28
N LEU A 191 -25.97 5.61 -25.61
CA LEU A 191 -25.36 4.74 -24.60
C LEU A 191 -24.25 5.46 -23.83
N GLU A 192 -23.39 6.23 -24.51
CA GLU A 192 -22.30 6.94 -23.84
C GLU A 192 -22.83 8.07 -22.95
N VAL A 193 -23.88 8.78 -23.38
CA VAL A 193 -24.60 9.76 -22.54
C VAL A 193 -25.19 9.08 -21.29
N LEU A 194 -25.80 7.90 -21.44
CA LEU A 194 -26.34 7.12 -20.31
C LEU A 194 -25.26 6.66 -19.33
N VAL A 195 -24.12 6.19 -19.83
CA VAL A 195 -22.99 5.76 -18.99
C VAL A 195 -22.40 6.95 -18.22
N ASN A 196 -22.25 8.10 -18.87
CA ASN A 196 -21.78 9.32 -18.22
C ASN A 196 -22.79 9.85 -17.20
N LEU A 197 -24.08 9.80 -17.52
CA LEU A 197 -25.15 10.10 -16.57
C LEU A 197 -25.11 9.17 -15.37
N LEU A 198 -24.96 7.86 -15.59
CA LEU A 198 -24.90 6.86 -14.52
C LEU A 198 -23.71 7.12 -13.58
N ASN A 199 -22.55 7.53 -14.11
CA ASN A 199 -21.40 7.93 -13.30
C ASN A 199 -21.67 9.21 -12.51
N ALA A 200 -22.40 10.17 -13.10
CA ALA A 200 -22.75 11.42 -12.43
C ALA A 200 -23.74 11.21 -11.28
N VAL A 201 -24.82 10.44 -11.48
CA VAL A 201 -25.81 10.16 -10.42
C VAL A 201 -25.20 9.39 -9.25
N GLY A 202 -24.28 8.46 -9.52
CA GLY A 202 -23.55 7.75 -8.46
C GLY A 202 -22.63 8.67 -7.64
N ARG A 203 -22.14 9.76 -8.24
CA ARG A 203 -21.33 10.76 -7.54
C ARG A 203 -22.19 11.64 -6.62
N SER A 204 -23.38 12.02 -7.07
CA SER A 204 -24.30 12.90 -6.33
C SER A 204 -25.32 12.15 -5.45
N LEU A 205 -25.33 10.80 -5.48
CA LEU A 205 -26.34 9.94 -4.86
C LEU A 205 -27.76 10.23 -5.38
N GLU A 206 -27.91 10.61 -6.65
CA GLU A 206 -29.25 10.70 -7.25
C GLU A 206 -29.81 9.29 -7.54
N PRO A 207 -31.13 9.07 -7.45
CA PRO A 207 -31.72 7.77 -7.75
C PRO A 207 -31.32 7.28 -9.14
N ALA A 208 -30.84 6.03 -9.21
CA ALA A 208 -30.34 5.42 -10.44
C ALA A 208 -31.22 4.27 -10.95
N ASP A 209 -32.28 3.88 -10.24
CA ASP A 209 -33.11 2.72 -10.53
C ASP A 209 -33.70 2.79 -11.95
N THR A 210 -34.31 3.91 -12.34
CA THR A 210 -34.91 4.05 -13.67
C THR A 210 -33.86 4.04 -14.79
N ILE A 211 -32.66 4.56 -14.50
CA ILE A 211 -31.54 4.60 -15.46
C ILE A 211 -30.97 3.19 -15.64
N LEU A 212 -30.75 2.46 -14.54
CA LEU A 212 -30.25 1.08 -14.54
C LEU A 212 -31.20 0.13 -15.26
N HIS A 213 -32.51 0.22 -14.98
CA HIS A 213 -33.51 -0.56 -15.70
C HIS A 213 -33.47 -0.24 -17.19
N TYR A 214 -33.47 1.04 -17.59
CA TYR A 214 -33.42 1.40 -19.00
C TYR A 214 -32.17 0.88 -19.73
N ILE A 215 -30.98 1.03 -19.10
CA ILE A 215 -29.72 0.52 -19.67
C ILE A 215 -29.77 -1.01 -19.79
N THR A 216 -30.27 -1.70 -18.76
CA THR A 216 -30.33 -3.18 -18.76
C THR A 216 -31.37 -3.68 -19.77
N ASP A 217 -32.53 -3.05 -19.88
CA ASP A 217 -33.59 -3.47 -20.81
C ASP A 217 -33.21 -3.19 -22.28
N SER A 218 -32.55 -2.06 -22.54
CA SER A 218 -32.32 -1.58 -23.91
C SER A 218 -30.92 -1.88 -24.44
N TYR A 219 -29.93 -2.09 -23.58
CA TYR A 219 -28.52 -2.17 -23.95
C TYR A 219 -27.75 -3.35 -23.35
N ARG A 220 -28.38 -4.30 -22.63
CA ARG A 220 -27.68 -5.44 -21.99
C ARG A 220 -26.75 -6.19 -22.94
N SER A 221 -27.22 -6.59 -24.12
CA SER A 221 -26.39 -7.29 -25.10
C SER A 221 -25.19 -6.46 -25.59
N VAL A 222 -25.32 -5.13 -25.65
CA VAL A 222 -24.25 -4.23 -26.11
C VAL A 222 -23.21 -4.00 -25.00
N ILE A 223 -23.65 -3.83 -23.75
CA ILE A 223 -22.74 -3.53 -22.65
C ILE A 223 -21.97 -4.77 -22.19
N ASN A 224 -22.51 -5.98 -22.35
CA ASN A 224 -21.86 -7.22 -21.89
C ASN A 224 -20.49 -7.51 -22.53
N GLY A 225 -20.19 -6.93 -23.70
CA GLY A 225 -18.87 -6.98 -24.35
C GLY A 225 -17.98 -5.77 -24.08
N LYS A 226 -18.43 -4.79 -23.30
CA LYS A 226 -17.78 -3.50 -23.07
C LYS A 226 -17.49 -3.23 -21.60
N SER A 227 -16.46 -2.45 -21.31
CA SER A 227 -16.04 -2.11 -19.93
C SER A 227 -17.08 -1.34 -19.12
N GLU A 228 -18.03 -0.70 -19.80
CA GLU A 228 -19.08 0.14 -19.26
C GLU A 228 -20.06 -0.65 -18.39
N VAL A 229 -20.20 -1.95 -18.63
CA VAL A 229 -20.99 -2.88 -17.79
C VAL A 229 -20.52 -2.90 -16.34
N LEU A 230 -19.23 -2.64 -16.10
CA LEU A 230 -18.65 -2.62 -14.76
C LEU A 230 -19.17 -1.45 -13.92
N LEU A 231 -19.59 -0.35 -14.57
CA LEU A 231 -20.26 0.76 -13.89
C LEU A 231 -21.67 0.37 -13.46
N VAL A 232 -22.42 -0.33 -14.31
CA VAL A 232 -23.75 -0.86 -14.00
C VAL A 232 -23.67 -1.85 -12.84
N PHE A 233 -22.69 -2.76 -12.90
CA PHE A 233 -22.40 -3.68 -11.80
C PHE A 233 -22.10 -2.94 -10.48
N SER A 234 -21.22 -1.93 -10.52
CA SER A 234 -20.85 -1.16 -9.34
C SER A 234 -22.06 -0.49 -8.69
N HIS A 235 -23.00 0.00 -9.51
CA HIS A 235 -24.26 0.58 -9.04
C HIS A 235 -25.20 -0.44 -8.42
N TYR A 236 -25.38 -1.62 -9.03
CA TYR A 236 -26.15 -2.69 -8.41
C TYR A 236 -25.58 -3.04 -7.03
N LEU A 237 -24.26 -3.13 -6.90
CA LEU A 237 -23.64 -3.39 -5.60
C LEU A 237 -23.85 -2.26 -4.59
N THR A 238 -23.71 -0.99 -4.98
CA THR A 238 -23.93 0.13 -4.03
C THR A 238 -25.39 0.28 -3.62
N CYS A 239 -26.33 -0.09 -4.50
CA CYS A 239 -27.76 -0.24 -4.19
C CYS A 239 -28.07 -1.50 -3.36
N GLY A 240 -27.14 -2.46 -3.29
CA GLY A 240 -27.31 -3.72 -2.59
C GLY A 240 -28.15 -4.76 -3.34
N ASP A 241 -28.33 -4.58 -4.66
CA ASP A 241 -28.97 -5.56 -5.55
C ASP A 241 -27.93 -6.59 -6.03
N THR A 242 -27.60 -7.51 -5.12
CA THR A 242 -26.64 -8.59 -5.39
C THR A 242 -27.14 -9.59 -6.43
N THR A 243 -28.46 -9.70 -6.62
CA THR A 243 -29.10 -10.59 -7.61
C THR A 243 -28.87 -10.08 -9.03
N SER A 244 -29.21 -8.82 -9.31
CA SER A 244 -29.00 -8.22 -10.63
C SER A 244 -27.51 -8.12 -10.97
N ALA A 245 -26.67 -7.81 -9.96
CA ALA A 245 -25.22 -7.83 -10.14
C ALA A 245 -24.70 -9.21 -10.57
N ARG A 246 -25.16 -10.29 -9.93
CA ARG A 246 -24.78 -11.66 -10.29
C ARG A 246 -25.26 -12.06 -11.67
N SER A 247 -26.50 -11.71 -12.01
CA SER A 247 -27.09 -11.97 -13.33
C SER A 247 -26.30 -11.26 -14.43
N LEU A 248 -25.91 -10.00 -14.21
CA LEU A 248 -25.12 -9.24 -15.17
C LEU A 248 -23.72 -9.84 -15.38
N LEU A 249 -23.06 -10.29 -14.31
CA LEU A 249 -21.75 -10.94 -14.42
C LEU A 249 -21.80 -12.27 -15.18
N ALA A 250 -22.90 -13.03 -15.08
CA ALA A 250 -23.06 -14.30 -15.77
C ALA A 250 -23.07 -14.14 -17.31
N ASP A 251 -23.57 -13.01 -17.80
CA ASP A 251 -23.75 -12.76 -19.22
C ASP A 251 -22.56 -12.04 -19.90
N LEU A 252 -21.47 -11.77 -19.16
CA LEU A 252 -20.30 -11.09 -19.72
C LEU A 252 -19.62 -11.93 -20.79
N GLU A 253 -19.22 -11.27 -21.87
CA GLU A 253 -18.49 -11.90 -22.97
C GLU A 253 -17.07 -12.33 -22.55
N GLU A 254 -16.51 -13.32 -23.26
CA GLU A 254 -15.21 -13.93 -22.92
C GLU A 254 -14.05 -12.92 -22.99
N ASN A 255 -14.16 -11.88 -23.81
CA ASN A 255 -13.19 -10.78 -23.85
C ASN A 255 -13.07 -10.04 -22.51
N LEU A 256 -14.08 -10.09 -21.63
CA LEU A 256 -14.08 -9.48 -20.29
C LEU A 256 -13.82 -10.48 -19.16
N LYS A 257 -13.33 -11.69 -19.45
CA LYS A 257 -13.12 -12.75 -18.43
C LYS A 257 -12.37 -12.30 -17.14
N PRO A 258 -11.28 -11.52 -17.20
CA PRO A 258 -10.59 -11.04 -16.00
C PRO A 258 -11.45 -10.07 -15.20
N ASP A 259 -12.24 -9.23 -15.88
CA ASP A 259 -13.17 -8.31 -15.24
C ASP A 259 -14.33 -9.08 -14.59
N GLN A 260 -14.88 -10.09 -15.28
CA GLN A 260 -15.88 -11.01 -14.71
C GLN A 260 -15.38 -11.65 -13.41
N LEU A 261 -14.17 -12.23 -13.41
CA LEU A 261 -13.60 -12.87 -12.22
C LEU A 261 -13.40 -11.87 -11.08
N SER A 262 -12.84 -10.69 -11.39
CA SER A 262 -12.51 -9.70 -10.37
C SER A 262 -13.76 -9.06 -9.74
N HIS A 263 -14.81 -8.81 -10.52
CA HIS A 263 -16.08 -8.29 -10.02
C HIS A 263 -16.92 -9.39 -9.33
N THR A 264 -16.85 -10.64 -9.78
CA THR A 264 -17.37 -11.78 -9.00
C THR A 264 -16.66 -11.86 -7.65
N GLY A 265 -15.34 -11.67 -7.62
CA GLY A 265 -14.56 -11.60 -6.37
C GLY A 265 -15.05 -10.49 -5.43
N TRP A 266 -15.38 -9.31 -5.96
CA TRP A 266 -15.99 -8.23 -5.18
C TRP A 266 -17.36 -8.64 -4.63
N LEU A 267 -18.25 -9.18 -5.46
CA LEU A 267 -19.58 -9.65 -5.02
C LEU A 267 -19.47 -10.70 -3.89
N GLU A 268 -18.59 -11.69 -4.05
CA GLU A 268 -18.36 -12.72 -3.04
C GLU A 268 -17.76 -12.13 -1.75
N PHE A 269 -16.90 -11.11 -1.85
CA PHE A 269 -16.34 -10.43 -0.68
C PHE A 269 -17.42 -9.74 0.16
N ILE A 270 -18.28 -8.93 -0.47
CA ILE A 270 -19.36 -8.24 0.26
C ILE A 270 -20.44 -9.21 0.75
N SER A 271 -20.52 -10.41 0.15
CA SER A 271 -21.41 -11.49 0.60
C SER A 271 -20.82 -12.28 1.79
N GLY A 272 -19.56 -12.01 2.18
CA GLY A 272 -18.88 -12.69 3.28
C GLY A 272 -18.15 -13.97 2.90
N ASN A 273 -18.12 -14.31 1.61
CA ASN A 273 -17.45 -15.50 1.08
C ASN A 273 -15.97 -15.21 0.80
N TYR A 274 -15.23 -14.75 1.82
CA TYR A 274 -13.86 -14.24 1.67
C TYR A 274 -12.86 -15.20 1.00
N PRO A 275 -12.84 -16.52 1.29
CA PRO A 275 -11.94 -17.45 0.61
C PRO A 275 -12.21 -17.54 -0.90
N GLN A 276 -13.49 -17.54 -1.28
CA GLN A 276 -13.90 -17.60 -2.69
C GLN A 276 -13.55 -16.29 -3.40
N ALA A 277 -13.80 -15.15 -2.75
CA ALA A 277 -13.38 -13.84 -3.26
C ALA A 277 -11.88 -13.79 -3.58
N ARG A 278 -11.03 -14.20 -2.63
CA ARG A 278 -9.57 -14.28 -2.84
C ARG A 278 -9.18 -15.20 -4.00
N ASN A 279 -9.81 -16.36 -4.10
CA ASN A 279 -9.55 -17.29 -5.19
C ASN A 279 -9.85 -16.65 -6.56
N LEU A 280 -11.02 -16.02 -6.69
CA LEU A 280 -11.46 -15.34 -7.91
C LEU A 280 -10.54 -14.17 -8.28
N PHE A 281 -10.14 -13.34 -7.31
CA PHE A 281 -9.15 -12.28 -7.56
C PHE A 281 -7.81 -12.86 -8.03
N GLY A 282 -7.32 -13.93 -7.40
CA GLY A 282 -6.09 -14.61 -7.79
C GLY A 282 -6.16 -15.16 -9.22
N GLN A 283 -7.29 -15.75 -9.62
CA GLN A 283 -7.52 -16.19 -11.00
C GLN A 283 -7.53 -15.01 -11.98
N GLY A 284 -8.24 -13.92 -11.64
CA GLY A 284 -8.31 -12.71 -12.45
C GLY A 284 -6.91 -12.09 -12.69
N ILE A 285 -6.09 -11.98 -11.64
CA ILE A 285 -4.70 -11.49 -11.76
C ILE A 285 -3.85 -12.40 -12.66
N LYS A 286 -3.99 -13.73 -12.56
CA LYS A 286 -3.27 -14.66 -13.43
C LYS A 286 -3.64 -14.45 -14.90
N LEU A 287 -4.93 -14.28 -15.21
CA LEU A 287 -5.38 -14.02 -16.58
C LEU A 287 -4.94 -12.65 -17.08
N LEU A 288 -4.98 -11.60 -16.24
CA LEU A 288 -4.46 -10.27 -16.60
C LEU A 288 -2.97 -10.33 -16.95
N LYS A 289 -2.16 -11.03 -16.15
CA LYS A 289 -0.73 -11.22 -16.44
C LYS A 289 -0.51 -11.94 -17.78
N LYS A 290 -1.29 -12.99 -18.05
CA LYS A 290 -1.22 -13.76 -19.30
C LYS A 290 -1.59 -12.90 -20.51
N ARG A 291 -2.70 -12.15 -20.45
CA ARG A 291 -3.16 -11.30 -21.56
C ARG A 291 -2.23 -10.11 -21.82
N ALA A 292 -1.71 -9.48 -20.77
CA ALA A 292 -0.79 -8.35 -20.92
C ALA A 292 0.64 -8.76 -21.27
N GLY A 293 0.99 -10.05 -21.20
CA GLY A 293 2.38 -10.52 -21.34
C GLY A 293 3.33 -10.00 -20.25
N LYS A 294 2.78 -9.52 -19.12
CA LYS A 294 3.54 -8.85 -18.05
C LYS A 294 3.52 -9.67 -16.77
N ARG A 295 4.68 -9.80 -16.12
CA ARG A 295 4.84 -10.52 -14.85
C ARG A 295 4.16 -9.80 -13.67
N LYS A 296 4.10 -8.47 -13.71
CA LYS A 296 3.53 -7.61 -12.65
C LYS A 296 2.32 -6.86 -13.21
N MET A 297 1.14 -7.21 -12.70
CA MET A 297 -0.15 -6.61 -13.04
C MET A 297 -1.01 -6.54 -11.79
N PHE A 298 -1.87 -5.53 -11.73
CA PHE A 298 -2.87 -5.35 -10.68
C PHE A 298 -4.14 -4.71 -11.27
N PHE A 299 -5.27 -4.84 -10.58
CA PHE A 299 -6.55 -4.25 -11.03
C PHE A 299 -6.54 -2.73 -10.86
N GLN A 300 -7.13 -1.99 -11.81
CA GLN A 300 -7.04 -0.53 -11.88
C GLN A 300 -8.23 0.23 -11.27
N GLY A 301 -9.27 -0.47 -10.80
CA GLY A 301 -10.50 0.11 -10.26
C GLY A 301 -10.90 -0.44 -8.90
N TYR A 302 -12.20 -0.37 -8.56
CA TYR A 302 -12.73 -0.89 -7.28
C TYR A 302 -12.41 -2.37 -7.05
N ALA A 303 -12.36 -3.20 -8.10
CA ALA A 303 -11.92 -4.58 -7.97
C ALA A 303 -10.52 -4.71 -7.33
N GLY A 304 -9.61 -3.75 -7.57
CA GLY A 304 -8.32 -3.68 -6.89
C GLY A 304 -8.45 -3.34 -5.40
N VAL A 305 -9.30 -2.38 -5.06
CA VAL A 305 -9.58 -2.03 -3.66
C VAL A 305 -10.14 -3.24 -2.91
N PHE A 306 -11.17 -3.89 -3.44
CA PHE A 306 -11.78 -5.06 -2.79
C PHE A 306 -10.85 -6.28 -2.77
N HIS A 307 -9.96 -6.43 -3.74
CA HIS A 307 -8.88 -7.41 -3.66
C HIS A 307 -7.96 -7.14 -2.46
N LEU A 308 -7.51 -5.90 -2.27
CA LEU A 308 -6.69 -5.52 -1.10
C LEU A 308 -7.45 -5.76 0.22
N LEU A 309 -8.73 -5.43 0.29
CA LEU A 309 -9.57 -5.71 1.46
C LEU A 309 -9.65 -7.22 1.75
N SER A 310 -9.75 -8.06 0.71
CA SER A 310 -9.78 -9.53 0.86
C SER A 310 -8.46 -10.11 1.38
N LEU A 311 -7.33 -9.50 1.04
CA LEU A 311 -6.00 -9.87 1.56
C LEU A 311 -5.84 -9.42 3.01
N LEU A 312 -6.33 -8.21 3.31
CA LEU A 312 -6.32 -7.62 4.64
C LEU A 312 -7.13 -8.45 5.66
N GLU A 313 -8.29 -8.98 5.24
CA GLU A 313 -9.18 -9.81 6.07
C GLU A 313 -8.46 -11.04 6.65
N THR A 314 -7.53 -11.64 5.92
CA THR A 314 -6.81 -12.84 6.40
C THR A 314 -5.92 -12.55 7.61
N GLY A 315 -5.36 -11.34 7.68
CA GLY A 315 -4.29 -10.98 8.61
C GLY A 315 -2.99 -11.80 8.43
N GLU A 316 -2.87 -12.62 7.38
CA GLU A 316 -1.70 -13.44 7.14
C GLU A 316 -0.56 -12.62 6.54
N ARG A 317 0.66 -12.76 7.10
CA ARG A 317 1.86 -12.02 6.67
C ARG A 317 2.05 -12.04 5.15
N LYS A 318 1.88 -13.20 4.51
CA LYS A 318 2.05 -13.37 3.06
C LYS A 318 1.09 -12.49 2.26
N HIS A 319 -0.19 -12.47 2.63
CA HIS A 319 -1.20 -11.66 1.95
C HIS A 319 -1.02 -10.16 2.23
N LEU A 320 -0.60 -9.79 3.44
CA LEU A 320 -0.28 -8.41 3.77
C LEU A 320 0.90 -7.87 2.95
N GLN A 321 1.95 -8.69 2.74
CA GLN A 321 3.08 -8.33 1.88
C GLN A 321 2.67 -8.27 0.40
N GLU A 322 1.89 -9.24 -0.07
CA GLU A 322 1.35 -9.24 -1.44
C GLU A 322 0.49 -8.00 -1.72
N ALA A 323 -0.28 -7.53 -0.74
CA ALA A 323 -1.03 -6.29 -0.84
C ALA A 323 -0.10 -5.07 -1.03
N ILE A 324 0.99 -4.97 -0.27
CA ILE A 324 1.99 -3.89 -0.43
C ILE A 324 2.60 -3.93 -1.83
N ASP A 325 2.95 -5.13 -2.34
CA ASP A 325 3.50 -5.30 -3.69
C ASP A 325 2.52 -4.82 -4.77
N PHE A 326 1.21 -5.08 -4.60
CA PHE A 326 0.18 -4.58 -5.50
C PHE A 326 0.03 -3.06 -5.47
N ILE A 327 0.11 -2.44 -4.29
CA ILE A 327 0.11 -0.98 -4.17
C ILE A 327 1.35 -0.40 -4.87
N ASP A 328 2.52 -1.03 -4.75
CA ASP A 328 3.73 -0.61 -5.47
C ASP A 328 3.60 -0.74 -7.00
N ILE A 329 2.91 -1.78 -7.48
CA ILE A 329 2.57 -1.92 -8.91
C ILE A 329 1.66 -0.77 -9.34
N ALA A 330 0.61 -0.46 -8.58
CA ALA A 330 -0.30 0.65 -8.89
C ALA A 330 0.45 1.99 -8.94
N LYS A 331 1.35 2.23 -7.98
CA LYS A 331 2.18 3.44 -7.90
C LYS A 331 3.12 3.56 -9.09
N LYS A 332 3.85 2.49 -9.40
CA LYS A 332 4.82 2.46 -10.51
C LYS A 332 4.16 2.75 -11.86
N ASN A 333 2.92 2.31 -12.04
CA ASN A 333 2.19 2.48 -13.30
C ASN A 333 1.19 3.65 -13.28
N ASN A 334 1.17 4.45 -12.21
CA ASN A 334 0.27 5.60 -12.02
C ASN A 334 -1.21 5.25 -12.29
N TYR A 335 -1.71 4.17 -11.66
CA TYR A 335 -3.09 3.73 -11.87
C TYR A 335 -4.12 4.75 -11.36
N PRO A 336 -5.31 4.86 -11.98
CA PRO A 336 -6.29 5.89 -11.64
C PRO A 336 -6.77 5.87 -10.17
N PHE A 337 -6.84 4.68 -9.56
CA PHE A 337 -7.25 4.46 -8.17
C PHE A 337 -6.09 4.50 -7.17
N LEU A 338 -4.89 4.96 -7.59
CA LEU A 338 -3.70 5.00 -6.75
C LEU A 338 -3.93 5.64 -5.36
N PRO A 339 -4.61 6.78 -5.22
CA PRO A 339 -4.76 7.43 -3.92
C PRO A 339 -5.61 6.62 -2.93
N LEU A 340 -6.61 5.87 -3.42
CA LEU A 340 -7.43 4.97 -2.61
C LEU A 340 -6.61 3.78 -2.10
N VAL A 341 -5.86 3.14 -2.99
CA VAL A 341 -5.05 1.97 -2.60
C VAL A 341 -3.85 2.36 -1.73
N GLU A 342 -3.25 3.53 -1.96
CA GLU A 342 -2.18 4.09 -1.11
C GLU A 342 -2.68 4.48 0.27
N ALA A 343 -3.92 4.98 0.40
CA ALA A 343 -4.53 5.25 1.70
C ALA A 343 -4.66 3.98 2.57
N MET A 344 -4.65 2.79 1.96
CA MET A 344 -4.69 1.52 2.67
C MET A 344 -3.29 1.03 3.12
N ARG A 345 -2.20 1.51 2.50
CA ARG A 345 -0.82 1.05 2.78
C ARG A 345 -0.45 1.10 4.28
N PRO A 346 -0.75 2.16 5.03
CA PRO A 346 -0.39 2.24 6.45
C PRO A 346 -1.03 1.13 7.31
N ILE A 347 -2.19 0.61 6.90
CA ILE A 347 -2.91 -0.45 7.62
C ILE A 347 -2.20 -1.78 7.42
N PHE A 348 -1.73 -2.07 6.20
CA PHE A 348 -0.92 -3.26 5.93
C PHE A 348 0.43 -3.20 6.67
N GLN A 349 1.10 -2.05 6.67
CA GLN A 349 2.34 -1.83 7.41
C GLN A 349 2.15 -2.01 8.92
N ASP A 350 1.09 -1.43 9.49
CA ASP A 350 0.75 -1.55 10.90
C ASP A 350 0.42 -3.00 11.31
N GLN A 351 -0.34 -3.74 10.48
CA GLN A 351 -0.61 -5.17 10.71
C GLN A 351 0.66 -6.03 10.61
N LEU A 352 1.60 -5.62 9.76
CA LEU A 352 2.93 -6.22 9.68
C LEU A 352 3.86 -5.77 10.81
N GLY A 353 3.50 -4.83 11.69
CA GLY A 353 4.40 -4.33 12.73
C GLY A 353 5.57 -3.49 12.21
N ILE A 354 5.45 -2.95 11.00
CA ILE A 354 6.37 -1.98 10.41
C ILE A 354 5.89 -0.58 10.82
N THR A 355 6.82 0.35 11.11
CA THR A 355 6.46 1.75 11.37
C THR A 355 5.68 2.31 10.17
N GLY A 356 4.36 2.45 10.33
CA GLY A 356 3.46 2.85 9.26
C GLY A 356 3.73 4.30 8.85
N SER A 357 3.75 4.55 7.54
CA SER A 357 3.68 5.91 7.02
C SER A 357 2.35 6.55 7.41
N GLU A 358 2.27 7.87 7.58
CA GLU A 358 0.97 8.52 7.79
C GLU A 358 0.07 8.37 6.55
N ILE A 359 -1.24 8.29 6.76
CA ILE A 359 -2.22 8.45 5.67
C ILE A 359 -2.14 9.92 5.21
N SER A 360 -1.53 10.15 4.04
CA SER A 360 -1.27 11.50 3.51
C SER A 360 -2.56 12.29 3.24
N PRO A 361 -2.69 13.54 3.73
CA PRO A 361 -3.85 14.41 3.47
C PRO A 361 -4.06 14.73 1.97
N LEU A 362 -2.99 14.75 1.18
CA LEU A 362 -3.05 14.99 -0.27
C LEU A 362 -3.84 13.90 -1.02
N ASN A 363 -3.96 12.70 -0.45
CA ASN A 363 -4.76 11.61 -1.03
C ASN A 363 -6.28 11.77 -0.79
N VAL A 364 -6.71 12.67 0.10
CA VAL A 364 -8.11 12.79 0.56
C VAL A 364 -8.90 13.83 -0.24
N TYR A 365 -8.30 15.00 -0.53
CA TYR A 365 -9.00 16.16 -1.12
C TYR A 365 -9.65 15.91 -2.49
N ASN A 366 -9.08 15.04 -3.34
CA ASN A 366 -9.64 14.78 -4.68
C ASN A 366 -10.73 13.68 -4.69
N PHE A 367 -10.81 12.84 -3.66
CA PHE A 367 -11.70 11.67 -3.59
C PHE A 367 -12.91 11.86 -2.69
N GLU A 368 -12.96 12.98 -1.95
CA GLU A 368 -14.09 13.43 -1.15
C GLU A 368 -15.43 13.59 -1.88
N GLN A 369 -15.41 13.41 -3.19
CA GLN A 369 -16.50 13.71 -4.08
C GLN A 369 -17.31 12.48 -4.49
N ARG A 370 -16.81 11.25 -4.27
CA ARG A 370 -17.57 10.02 -4.52
C ARG A 370 -17.89 9.35 -3.18
N PRO A 371 -19.15 8.98 -2.91
CA PRO A 371 -19.55 8.38 -1.63
C PRO A 371 -18.78 7.09 -1.31
N LEU A 372 -18.58 6.19 -2.28
CA LEU A 372 -17.85 4.94 -2.07
C LEU A 372 -16.36 5.18 -1.77
N ASP A 373 -15.72 6.10 -2.50
CA ASP A 373 -14.33 6.47 -2.26
C ASP A 373 -14.17 7.07 -0.84
N PHE A 374 -15.10 7.96 -0.46
CA PHE A 374 -15.14 8.54 0.88
C PHE A 374 -15.36 7.50 1.98
N LEU A 375 -16.23 6.50 1.74
CA LEU A 375 -16.42 5.36 2.63
C LEU A 375 -15.11 4.57 2.80
N ILE A 376 -14.44 4.18 1.72
CA ILE A 376 -13.20 3.40 1.74
C ILE A 376 -12.10 4.15 2.51
N ILE A 377 -11.94 5.45 2.27
CA ILE A 377 -10.95 6.27 2.97
C ILE A 377 -11.27 6.35 4.47
N ASN A 378 -12.53 6.58 4.84
CA ASN A 378 -12.91 6.66 6.26
C ASN A 378 -12.90 5.31 6.97
N LEU A 379 -13.10 4.22 6.23
CA LEU A 379 -12.90 2.86 6.69
C LEU A 379 -11.42 2.64 7.04
N ALA A 380 -10.52 2.97 6.13
CA ALA A 380 -9.07 2.93 6.33
C ALA A 380 -8.63 3.79 7.52
N LEU A 381 -9.11 5.03 7.62
CA LEU A 381 -8.87 5.91 8.76
C LEU A 381 -9.39 5.28 10.06
N SER A 382 -10.58 4.67 10.07
CA SER A 382 -11.14 4.07 11.29
C SER A 382 -10.31 2.92 11.85
N TRP A 383 -9.58 2.20 10.98
CA TRP A 383 -8.68 1.13 11.39
C TRP A 383 -7.31 1.64 11.84
N TYR A 384 -6.82 2.72 11.21
CA TYR A 384 -5.51 3.30 11.51
C TYR A 384 -5.56 4.27 12.70
N ASP A 385 -6.44 5.28 12.63
CA ASP A 385 -6.67 6.30 13.65
C ASP A 385 -8.14 6.75 13.67
N LYS A 386 -8.90 6.20 14.63
CA LYS A 386 -10.31 6.54 14.82
C LYS A 386 -10.57 8.03 15.02
N ASN A 387 -9.62 8.79 15.58
CA ASN A 387 -9.82 10.22 15.79
C ASN A 387 -9.81 10.98 14.46
N LYS A 388 -8.96 10.60 13.51
CA LYS A 388 -8.97 11.17 12.15
C LYS A 388 -10.30 10.88 11.44
N ALA A 389 -10.84 9.67 11.58
CA ALA A 389 -12.15 9.32 11.02
C ALA A 389 -13.32 10.09 11.69
N ARG A 390 -13.23 10.39 12.99
CA ARG A 390 -14.26 11.13 13.73
C ARG A 390 -14.46 12.57 13.24
N LEU A 391 -13.44 13.19 12.66
CA LEU A 391 -13.54 14.52 12.04
C LEU A 391 -14.63 14.55 10.94
N ASN A 392 -14.92 13.41 10.33
CA ASN A 392 -15.85 13.28 9.22
C ASN A 392 -17.28 12.84 9.62
N ILE A 393 -17.61 12.77 10.92
CA ILE A 393 -18.92 12.25 11.40
C ILE A 393 -20.12 12.96 10.74
N GLN A 394 -20.06 14.29 10.59
CA GLN A 394 -21.18 15.06 9.99
C GLN A 394 -21.41 14.66 8.53
N LYS A 395 -20.34 14.60 7.73
CA LYS A 395 -20.41 14.19 6.32
C LYS A 395 -20.79 12.72 6.17
N LEU A 396 -20.27 11.83 7.01
CA LEU A 396 -20.68 10.41 7.06
C LEU A 396 -22.18 10.26 7.37
N THR A 397 -22.70 11.04 8.31
CA THR A 397 -24.14 11.04 8.67
C THR A 397 -24.99 11.52 7.50
N ARG A 398 -24.62 12.64 6.87
CA ARG A 398 -25.30 13.17 5.68
C ARG A 398 -25.33 12.16 4.54
N LEU A 399 -24.17 11.56 4.21
CA LEU A 399 -24.08 10.57 3.14
C LEU A 399 -24.88 9.31 3.46
N ARG A 400 -24.89 8.85 4.72
CA ARG A 400 -25.74 7.73 5.19
C ARG A 400 -27.21 8.01 4.95
N ASP A 401 -27.70 9.19 5.36
CA ASP A 401 -29.10 9.58 5.21
C ASP A 401 -29.50 9.72 3.74
N GLN A 402 -28.66 10.39 2.94
CA GLN A 402 -28.85 10.49 1.48
C GLN A 402 -28.87 9.12 0.81
N SER A 403 -27.95 8.22 1.18
CA SER A 403 -27.87 6.88 0.59
C SER A 403 -29.12 6.07 0.90
N LEU A 404 -29.64 6.18 2.13
CA LEU A 404 -30.87 5.51 2.56
C LEU A 404 -32.11 6.06 1.83
N GLU A 405 -32.21 7.38 1.71
CA GLU A 405 -33.34 8.04 1.02
C GLU A 405 -33.36 7.72 -0.48
N LYS A 406 -32.19 7.61 -1.11
CA LYS A 406 -32.04 7.51 -2.57
C LYS A 406 -31.84 6.07 -3.09
N GLY A 407 -31.96 5.06 -2.23
CA GLY A 407 -31.94 3.65 -2.61
C GLY A 407 -30.55 2.99 -2.69
N TYR A 408 -29.50 3.66 -2.20
CA TYR A 408 -28.15 3.11 -2.09
C TYR A 408 -27.98 2.30 -0.80
N PHE A 409 -28.74 1.20 -0.67
CA PHE A 409 -28.91 0.52 0.61
C PHE A 409 -27.63 -0.11 1.17
N TRP A 410 -26.76 -0.67 0.32
CA TRP A 410 -25.49 -1.22 0.79
C TRP A 410 -24.54 -0.12 1.30
N LEU A 411 -24.46 1.03 0.60
CA LEU A 411 -23.69 2.17 1.08
C LEU A 411 -24.25 2.70 2.41
N ALA A 412 -25.57 2.83 2.53
CA ALA A 412 -26.21 3.23 3.78
C ALA A 412 -25.91 2.24 4.93
N ALA A 413 -25.84 0.94 4.64
CA ALA A 413 -25.49 -0.10 5.60
C ALA A 413 -24.05 0.08 6.11
N GLU A 414 -23.09 0.26 5.21
CA GLU A 414 -21.68 0.42 5.56
C GLU A 414 -21.41 1.75 6.28
N PHE A 415 -22.02 2.86 5.84
CA PHE A 415 -21.92 4.12 6.57
C PHE A 415 -22.50 4.00 7.99
N SER A 416 -23.62 3.30 8.15
CA SER A 416 -24.21 3.04 9.47
C SER A 416 -23.28 2.18 10.34
N ALA A 417 -22.66 1.13 9.78
CA ALA A 417 -21.71 0.28 10.48
C ALA A 417 -20.47 1.05 10.94
N LEU A 418 -19.94 1.93 10.08
CA LEU A 418 -18.83 2.81 10.38
C LEU A 418 -19.17 3.85 11.46
N LEU A 419 -20.31 4.56 11.33
CA LEU A 419 -20.78 5.52 12.34
C LEU A 419 -20.95 4.89 13.72
N SER A 420 -21.52 3.67 13.77
CA SER A 420 -21.61 2.89 15.02
C SER A 420 -20.24 2.61 15.63
N THR A 421 -19.24 2.25 14.81
CA THR A 421 -17.87 1.97 15.26
C THR A 421 -17.13 3.22 15.75
N LEU A 422 -17.49 4.39 15.24
CA LEU A 422 -16.96 5.69 15.67
C LEU A 422 -17.64 6.22 16.95
N GLY A 423 -18.74 5.61 17.37
CA GLY A 423 -19.49 5.95 18.59
C GLY A 423 -20.74 6.80 18.36
N GLN A 424 -21.05 7.16 17.10
CA GLN A 424 -22.19 8.02 16.79
C GLN A 424 -23.50 7.21 16.77
N SER A 425 -24.44 7.56 17.67
CA SER A 425 -25.74 6.88 17.80
C SER A 425 -25.63 5.35 17.71
N ARG A 426 -24.69 4.78 18.49
CA ARG A 426 -24.15 3.42 18.32
C ARG A 426 -25.22 2.35 18.10
N ASN A 427 -26.22 2.28 18.99
CA ASN A 427 -27.25 1.23 18.92
C ASN A 427 -28.15 1.39 17.69
N THR A 428 -28.60 2.61 17.41
CA THR A 428 -29.45 2.92 16.25
C THR A 428 -28.72 2.58 14.95
N ASN A 429 -27.48 3.06 14.80
CA ASN A 429 -26.69 2.79 13.60
C ASN A 429 -26.32 1.31 13.44
N LYS A 430 -26.06 0.58 14.54
CA LYS A 430 -25.86 -0.87 14.51
C LYS A 430 -27.11 -1.62 14.01
N GLN A 431 -28.29 -1.22 14.46
CA GLN A 431 -29.56 -1.82 14.03
C GLN A 431 -29.85 -1.53 12.56
N ILE A 432 -29.66 -0.28 12.10
CA ILE A 432 -29.81 0.11 10.69
C ILE A 432 -28.86 -0.71 9.81
N ALA A 433 -27.57 -0.77 10.16
CA ALA A 433 -26.58 -1.54 9.42
C ALA A 433 -26.97 -3.02 9.31
N ALA A 434 -27.34 -3.66 10.42
CA ALA A 434 -27.74 -5.07 10.43
C ALA A 434 -28.98 -5.34 9.57
N LYS A 435 -29.99 -4.47 9.64
CA LYS A 435 -31.22 -4.58 8.83
C LYS A 435 -30.91 -4.49 7.33
N LEU A 436 -30.13 -3.48 6.92
CA LEU A 436 -29.81 -3.24 5.52
C LEU A 436 -28.88 -4.30 4.94
N HIS A 437 -27.84 -4.71 5.67
CA HIS A 437 -26.97 -5.81 5.23
C HIS A 437 -27.76 -7.11 5.02
N LYS A 438 -28.72 -7.41 5.92
CA LYS A 438 -29.63 -8.56 5.76
C LYS A 438 -30.51 -8.43 4.51
N SER A 439 -31.07 -7.26 4.21
CA SER A 439 -31.88 -7.07 3.00
C SER A 439 -31.07 -7.16 1.71
N CYS A 440 -29.80 -6.77 1.73
CA CYS A 440 -28.92 -6.84 0.57
C CYS A 440 -28.22 -8.21 0.42
N ASN A 441 -28.40 -9.13 1.37
CA ASN A 441 -27.63 -10.38 1.50
C ASN A 441 -26.11 -10.15 1.50
N THR A 442 -25.66 -9.20 2.33
CA THR A 442 -24.25 -8.81 2.47
C THR A 442 -23.81 -8.80 3.93
N VAL A 443 -22.52 -8.67 4.16
CA VAL A 443 -21.90 -8.47 5.47
C VAL A 443 -21.08 -7.19 5.47
N SER A 444 -21.00 -6.53 6.63
CA SER A 444 -20.23 -5.29 6.73
C SER A 444 -18.74 -5.54 6.64
N CYS A 445 -18.06 -4.69 5.87
CA CYS A 445 -16.62 -4.67 5.74
C CYS A 445 -15.92 -4.09 6.99
N ILE A 446 -16.64 -3.46 7.93
CA ILE A 446 -16.07 -2.71 9.06
C ILE A 446 -15.17 -3.54 9.99
N ASN A 447 -15.45 -4.84 10.12
CA ASN A 447 -14.80 -5.72 11.09
C ASN A 447 -13.74 -6.65 10.49
N ILE A 448 -13.35 -6.47 9.22
CA ILE A 448 -12.35 -7.34 8.57
C ILE A 448 -10.95 -7.17 9.20
N VAL A 449 -10.65 -5.99 9.73
CA VAL A 449 -9.40 -5.75 10.48
C VAL A 449 -9.64 -6.00 11.95
N ARG A 450 -9.09 -7.09 12.47
CA ARG A 450 -9.06 -7.31 13.92
C ARG A 450 -8.09 -6.32 14.56
N ASN A 451 -8.57 -5.49 15.46
CA ASN A 451 -7.73 -4.55 16.20
C ASN A 451 -6.72 -5.36 17.05
N GLN A 452 -5.46 -5.37 16.64
CA GLN A 452 -4.41 -6.03 17.41
C GLN A 452 -4.04 -5.10 18.58
N PRO A 453 -4.02 -5.58 19.83
CA PRO A 453 -3.57 -4.78 20.96
C PRO A 453 -2.19 -4.20 20.69
N LYS A 454 -1.93 -2.95 21.13
CA LYS A 454 -0.64 -2.27 20.90
C LYS A 454 0.56 -3.13 21.31
N TRP A 455 0.45 -3.87 22.41
CA TRP A 455 1.48 -4.83 22.85
C TRP A 455 1.71 -5.98 21.85
N LYS A 456 0.66 -6.51 21.21
CA LYS A 456 0.78 -7.58 20.18
C LYS A 456 1.37 -7.01 18.90
N LYS A 457 1.06 -5.76 18.54
CA LYS A 457 1.71 -5.05 17.41
C LYS A 457 3.19 -4.81 17.68
N THR A 458 3.54 -4.35 18.88
CA THR A 458 4.93 -4.16 19.30
C THR A 458 5.67 -5.48 19.37
N LEU A 459 5.05 -6.54 19.90
CA LEU A 459 5.63 -7.89 19.88
C LEU A 459 5.75 -8.45 18.48
N ASN A 460 4.80 -8.26 17.57
CA ASN A 460 4.93 -8.66 16.17
C ASN A 460 6.04 -7.87 15.47
N GLY A 461 6.14 -6.56 15.71
CA GLY A 461 7.25 -5.72 15.23
C GLY A 461 8.61 -6.17 15.77
N LEU A 462 8.67 -6.58 17.04
CA LEU A 462 9.86 -7.16 17.67
C LEU A 462 10.12 -8.60 17.21
N LEU A 463 9.09 -9.40 16.94
CA LEU A 463 9.16 -10.73 16.31
C LEU A 463 9.54 -10.64 14.84
N ASN A 464 9.39 -9.49 14.17
CA ASN A 464 10.01 -9.28 12.87
C ASN A 464 11.50 -8.98 12.98
N ILE A 465 11.93 -8.47 14.13
CA ILE A 465 13.33 -8.22 14.44
C ILE A 465 14.00 -9.51 14.95
N THR A 466 13.24 -10.44 15.56
CA THR A 466 13.76 -11.61 16.30
C THR A 466 13.25 -12.97 15.82
N GLY A 467 12.14 -13.03 15.08
CA GLY A 467 11.46 -14.23 14.59
C GLY A 467 11.94 -14.64 13.21
N SER A 468 13.22 -14.97 13.10
CA SER A 468 13.75 -15.80 12.02
C SER A 468 13.56 -17.28 12.36
N GLU A 469 12.34 -17.73 12.65
CA GLU A 469 12.06 -19.16 12.67
C GLU A 469 11.53 -19.58 11.30
N ASN A 470 12.46 -20.09 10.49
CA ASN A 470 12.33 -21.25 9.63
C ASN A 470 10.89 -21.61 9.19
N SER A 471 10.24 -20.72 8.44
CA SER A 471 9.20 -21.17 7.53
C SER A 471 9.90 -21.94 6.41
N SER A 472 9.79 -23.27 6.45
CA SER A 472 10.06 -24.16 5.33
C SER A 472 9.21 -23.70 4.15
N SER A 473 9.78 -22.84 3.32
CA SER A 473 9.21 -22.44 2.05
C SER A 473 9.47 -23.54 1.02
N ASN A 474 8.51 -23.69 0.11
CA ASN A 474 8.57 -24.45 -1.13
C ASN A 474 9.99 -24.71 -1.62
N LYS A 475 10.31 -25.96 -1.96
CA LYS A 475 11.56 -26.43 -2.60
C LYS A 475 12.13 -25.35 -3.53
N ALA A 476 12.98 -24.48 -2.98
CA ALA A 476 13.65 -23.48 -3.77
C ALA A 476 14.68 -24.22 -4.60
N GLU A 477 14.55 -24.16 -5.93
CA GLU A 477 15.53 -24.77 -6.84
C GLU A 477 16.89 -24.07 -6.78
N GLN A 478 17.00 -22.95 -6.04
CA GLN A 478 18.24 -22.17 -5.85
C GLN A 478 18.34 -21.54 -4.45
N ARG A 479 19.57 -21.46 -3.91
CA ARG A 479 19.91 -20.80 -2.63
C ARG A 479 21.27 -20.11 -2.70
N LEU A 480 21.44 -19.02 -1.96
CA LEU A 480 22.75 -18.41 -1.72
C LEU A 480 23.44 -19.11 -0.53
N VAL A 481 24.73 -19.39 -0.65
CA VAL A 481 25.58 -19.85 0.46
C VAL A 481 26.81 -18.98 0.56
N TRP A 482 27.35 -18.87 1.76
CA TRP A 482 28.56 -18.12 2.05
C TRP A 482 29.69 -19.09 2.37
N LEU A 483 30.81 -18.96 1.68
CA LEU A 483 32.03 -19.65 2.05
C LEU A 483 32.87 -18.72 2.92
N PHE A 484 33.32 -19.22 4.05
CA PHE A 484 34.14 -18.52 5.03
C PHE A 484 35.53 -19.13 5.03
N SER A 485 36.53 -18.24 4.93
CA SER A 485 37.94 -18.60 5.06
C SER A 485 38.58 -17.70 6.11
N HIS A 486 39.40 -18.30 6.96
CA HIS A 486 40.13 -17.61 8.02
C HIS A 486 41.57 -18.07 8.07
N ASN A 487 42.48 -17.11 7.98
CA ASN A 487 43.91 -17.33 8.10
C ASN A 487 44.41 -16.83 9.46
N GLU A 488 44.70 -17.77 10.36
CA GLU A 488 45.20 -17.47 11.72
C GLU A 488 46.53 -16.72 11.72
N LYS A 489 47.40 -16.95 10.72
CA LYS A 489 48.75 -16.33 10.68
C LYS A 489 48.68 -14.84 10.37
N TYR A 490 47.77 -14.44 9.49
CA TYR A 490 47.61 -13.05 9.05
C TYR A 490 46.41 -12.35 9.71
N SER A 491 45.71 -13.03 10.62
CA SER A 491 44.48 -12.54 11.27
C SER A 491 43.44 -12.00 10.28
N TYR A 492 43.41 -12.58 9.08
CA TYR A 492 42.57 -12.16 7.98
C TYR A 492 41.46 -13.18 7.74
N CYS A 493 40.26 -12.70 7.42
CA CYS A 493 39.17 -13.54 6.96
C CYS A 493 38.49 -12.90 5.75
N TYR A 494 37.94 -13.73 4.89
CA TYR A 494 37.10 -13.27 3.81
C TYR A 494 35.91 -14.20 3.62
N ILE A 495 34.86 -13.64 3.02
CA ILE A 495 33.60 -14.30 2.73
C ILE A 495 33.34 -14.27 1.23
N SER A 496 33.03 -15.43 0.64
CA SER A 496 32.77 -15.55 -0.79
C SER A 496 31.35 -16.11 -1.07
N PRO A 497 30.50 -15.39 -1.81
CA PRO A 497 29.12 -15.84 -2.08
C PRO A 497 29.05 -16.81 -3.25
N ARG A 498 28.26 -17.88 -3.09
CA ARG A 498 28.03 -18.91 -4.10
C ARG A 498 26.53 -19.19 -4.24
N LEU A 499 26.01 -19.23 -5.47
CA LEU A 499 24.62 -19.58 -5.74
C LEU A 499 24.53 -21.07 -6.08
N GLN A 500 23.93 -21.86 -5.18
CA GLN A 500 23.69 -23.29 -5.37
C GLN A 500 22.31 -23.53 -5.99
N ARG A 501 22.19 -24.61 -6.78
CA ARG A 501 20.92 -25.07 -7.35
C ARG A 501 20.66 -26.52 -7.01
N LEU A 502 19.39 -26.91 -6.93
CA LEU A 502 18.99 -28.30 -6.77
C LEU A 502 19.10 -29.01 -8.13
N ASN A 503 19.84 -30.11 -8.22
CA ASN A 503 19.92 -30.89 -9.46
C ASN A 503 18.72 -31.86 -9.60
N LYS A 504 18.59 -32.52 -10.76
CA LYS A 504 17.52 -33.49 -11.05
C LYS A 504 17.47 -34.68 -10.06
N LYS A 505 18.56 -34.93 -9.32
CA LYS A 505 18.68 -35.99 -8.29
C LYS A 505 18.37 -35.48 -6.87
N GLY A 506 17.93 -34.22 -6.72
CA GLY A 506 17.61 -33.63 -5.42
C GLY A 506 18.81 -33.17 -4.58
N GLN A 507 20.02 -33.17 -5.14
CA GLN A 507 21.24 -32.74 -4.45
C GLN A 507 21.63 -31.31 -4.82
N TRP A 508 22.19 -30.56 -3.88
CA TRP A 508 22.69 -29.21 -4.12
C TRP A 508 24.00 -29.25 -4.93
N THR A 509 24.11 -28.39 -5.96
CA THR A 509 25.37 -28.21 -6.70
C THR A 509 26.43 -27.50 -5.85
N LYS A 510 27.72 -27.59 -6.24
CA LYS A 510 28.83 -26.86 -5.59
C LYS A 510 28.65 -25.33 -5.59
N GLY A 511 27.78 -24.80 -6.46
CA GLY A 511 27.40 -23.40 -6.55
C GLY A 511 28.32 -22.56 -7.43
N ARG A 512 27.72 -21.65 -8.21
CA ARG A 512 28.46 -20.69 -9.05
C ARG A 512 28.90 -19.47 -8.20
N PRO A 513 30.13 -18.95 -8.36
CA PRO A 513 30.52 -17.68 -7.76
C PRO A 513 29.54 -16.57 -8.14
N VAL A 514 29.22 -15.69 -7.19
CA VAL A 514 28.41 -14.49 -7.45
C VAL A 514 29.29 -13.25 -7.35
N ALA A 515 29.35 -12.45 -8.40
CA ALA A 515 30.10 -11.20 -8.37
C ALA A 515 29.49 -10.21 -7.36
N LEU A 516 30.33 -9.56 -6.53
CA LEU A 516 29.86 -8.61 -5.51
C LEU A 516 29.12 -7.42 -6.10
N LYS A 517 29.53 -6.94 -7.28
CA LYS A 517 28.79 -5.95 -8.08
C LYS A 517 27.33 -6.34 -8.31
N ASN A 518 27.06 -7.61 -8.56
CA ASN A 518 25.71 -8.10 -8.81
C ASN A 518 24.89 -8.16 -7.51
N LEU A 519 25.51 -8.58 -6.40
CA LEU A 519 24.84 -8.53 -5.09
C LEU A 519 24.55 -7.08 -4.68
N TYR A 520 25.53 -6.19 -4.77
CA TYR A 520 25.37 -4.76 -4.44
C TYR A 520 24.18 -4.11 -5.17
N ARG A 521 24.02 -4.37 -6.47
CA ARG A 521 22.96 -3.75 -7.29
C ARG A 521 21.62 -4.47 -7.21
N ASN A 522 21.63 -5.81 -7.11
CA ASN A 522 20.47 -6.63 -7.45
C ASN A 522 20.01 -7.57 -6.32
N HIS A 523 20.64 -7.54 -5.13
CA HIS A 523 20.32 -8.52 -4.07
C HIS A 523 18.82 -8.58 -3.75
N LEU A 524 18.11 -7.46 -3.69
CA LEU A 524 16.65 -7.39 -3.41
C LEU A 524 15.77 -8.11 -4.44
N THR A 525 16.32 -8.42 -5.62
CA THR A 525 15.59 -9.05 -6.74
C THR A 525 16.09 -10.45 -7.07
N MET A 526 17.13 -10.93 -6.39
CA MET A 526 17.70 -12.24 -6.63
C MET A 526 16.95 -13.32 -5.85
N ASP A 527 16.54 -14.37 -6.55
CA ASP A 527 15.90 -15.53 -5.94
C ASP A 527 16.88 -16.33 -5.06
N GLY A 528 16.38 -16.90 -3.96
CA GLY A 528 17.15 -17.80 -3.09
C GLY A 528 18.00 -17.10 -2.03
N LEU A 529 17.82 -15.80 -1.83
CA LEU A 529 18.38 -15.03 -0.72
C LEU A 529 17.36 -14.91 0.42
N THR A 530 17.85 -15.05 1.64
CA THR A 530 17.14 -14.81 2.90
C THR A 530 17.28 -13.34 3.33
N GLU A 531 16.49 -12.93 4.32
CA GLU A 531 16.65 -11.59 4.91
C GLU A 531 18.05 -11.38 5.50
N GLN A 532 18.67 -12.44 6.05
CA GLN A 532 20.04 -12.38 6.56
C GLN A 532 21.05 -12.19 5.42
N ASP A 533 20.86 -12.86 4.27
CA ASP A 533 21.68 -12.65 3.07
C ASP A 533 21.62 -11.20 2.58
N HIS A 534 20.43 -10.57 2.62
CA HIS A 534 20.29 -9.15 2.25
C HIS A 534 21.03 -8.21 3.20
N LYS A 535 21.02 -8.48 4.51
CA LYS A 535 21.81 -7.72 5.49
C LYS A 535 23.31 -7.81 5.20
N VAL A 536 23.80 -8.99 4.81
CA VAL A 536 25.20 -9.16 4.40
C VAL A 536 25.48 -8.40 3.11
N CYS A 537 24.59 -8.44 2.11
CA CYS A 537 24.76 -7.70 0.85
C CYS A 537 24.82 -6.17 1.04
N GLN A 538 24.11 -5.62 2.03
CA GLN A 538 24.16 -4.19 2.37
C GLN A 538 25.53 -3.71 2.89
N SER A 539 26.40 -4.64 3.32
CA SER A 539 27.77 -4.30 3.72
C SER A 539 28.74 -4.14 2.55
N ILE A 540 28.32 -4.45 1.31
CA ILE A 540 29.16 -4.28 0.12
C ILE A 540 29.34 -2.79 -0.14
N LYS A 541 30.58 -2.32 -0.17
CA LYS A 541 30.96 -0.96 -0.54
C LYS A 541 31.58 -0.92 -1.94
N GLU A 542 31.39 0.21 -2.62
CA GLU A 542 31.93 0.51 -3.93
C GLU A 542 33.12 1.45 -3.75
N GLU A 543 34.33 0.99 -4.09
CA GLU A 543 35.55 1.79 -4.00
C GLU A 543 36.10 2.09 -5.40
N TYR A 544 36.41 3.37 -5.62
CA TYR A 544 37.02 3.85 -6.86
C TYR A 544 38.48 4.17 -6.60
N TYR A 545 39.39 3.47 -7.28
CA TYR A 545 40.81 3.79 -7.20
C TYR A 545 41.35 4.20 -8.58
N ARG A 546 42.20 5.23 -8.56
CA ARG A 546 42.90 5.75 -9.73
C ARG A 546 44.39 5.72 -9.44
N THR A 547 45.11 4.80 -10.07
CA THR A 547 46.58 4.77 -10.04
C THR A 547 47.13 5.47 -11.27
N SER A 548 48.31 6.08 -11.14
CA SER A 548 48.93 6.94 -12.16
C SER A 548 49.19 6.26 -13.52
N TRP A 549 49.04 4.93 -13.61
CA TRP A 549 49.35 4.10 -14.78
C TRP A 549 48.17 3.20 -15.24
N ARG A 550 46.96 3.34 -14.69
CA ARG A 550 45.76 2.59 -15.13
C ARG A 550 44.52 3.49 -15.25
N TYR A 551 43.65 3.16 -16.20
CA TYR A 551 42.29 3.70 -16.29
C TYR A 551 41.56 3.37 -14.98
N GLY A 552 40.88 4.35 -14.36
CA GLY A 552 40.26 4.17 -13.05
C GLY A 552 39.28 3.01 -13.03
N SER A 553 39.39 2.13 -12.04
CA SER A 553 38.55 0.95 -11.87
C SER A 553 37.76 1.02 -10.57
N THR A 554 36.54 0.51 -10.63
CA THR A 554 35.64 0.40 -9.48
C THR A 554 35.65 -1.03 -8.99
N GLU A 555 36.05 -1.24 -7.74
CA GLU A 555 35.98 -2.52 -7.05
C GLU A 555 34.84 -2.54 -6.04
N TYR A 556 34.36 -3.75 -5.74
CA TYR A 556 33.31 -3.98 -4.76
C TYR A 556 33.86 -4.93 -3.71
N GLU A 557 33.79 -4.54 -2.45
CA GLU A 557 34.29 -5.34 -1.33
C GLU A 557 33.34 -5.29 -0.14
N PHE A 558 33.45 -6.26 0.77
CA PHE A 558 32.66 -6.26 1.99
C PHE A 558 33.28 -5.34 3.03
N ASN A 559 32.45 -4.50 3.64
CA ASN A 559 32.79 -3.90 4.93
C ASN A 559 32.63 -4.96 6.03
N ASN A 560 33.75 -5.55 6.45
CA ASN A 560 33.77 -6.62 7.45
C ASN A 560 33.19 -6.21 8.82
N ASP A 561 33.23 -4.93 9.18
CA ASP A 561 32.63 -4.40 10.42
C ASP A 561 31.09 -4.55 10.43
N ILE A 562 30.48 -4.71 9.25
CA ILE A 562 29.03 -4.89 9.06
C ILE A 562 28.72 -6.33 8.60
N ALA A 563 29.53 -6.88 7.68
CA ALA A 563 29.29 -8.18 7.07
C ALA A 563 29.40 -9.34 8.07
N LEU A 564 30.44 -9.35 8.91
CA LEU A 564 30.70 -10.45 9.84
C LEU A 564 29.65 -10.51 10.96
N PRO A 565 29.24 -9.38 11.59
CA PRO A 565 28.10 -9.39 12.50
C PRO A 565 26.79 -9.85 11.85
N ALA A 566 26.55 -9.49 10.58
CA ALA A 566 25.34 -9.93 9.87
C ALA A 566 25.34 -11.46 9.59
N LEU A 567 26.52 -12.09 9.54
CA LEU A 567 26.68 -13.54 9.38
C LEU A 567 26.66 -14.34 10.70
N VAL A 568 26.59 -13.67 11.86
CA VAL A 568 26.44 -14.36 13.16
C VAL A 568 25.16 -15.20 13.16
N GLY A 569 25.30 -16.50 13.46
CA GLY A 569 24.19 -17.45 13.44
C GLY A 569 23.66 -17.83 12.04
N HIS A 570 24.34 -17.47 10.94
CA HIS A 570 23.85 -17.74 9.59
C HIS A 570 23.78 -19.25 9.27
N PRO A 571 22.63 -19.80 8.85
CA PRO A 571 22.46 -21.25 8.68
C PRO A 571 23.16 -21.84 7.45
N LEU A 572 23.53 -20.99 6.48
CA LEU A 572 24.17 -21.36 5.21
C LEU A 572 25.59 -20.78 5.04
N LEU A 573 26.34 -20.74 6.14
CA LEU A 573 27.78 -20.43 6.15
C LEU A 573 28.59 -21.73 6.21
N PHE A 574 29.56 -21.90 5.31
CA PHE A 574 30.36 -23.11 5.18
C PHE A 574 31.85 -22.80 5.09
N LEU A 575 32.72 -23.75 5.43
CA LEU A 575 34.16 -23.59 5.22
C LEU A 575 34.49 -23.60 3.73
N GLU A 576 35.38 -22.70 3.30
CA GLU A 576 35.82 -22.68 1.90
C GLU A 576 36.65 -23.89 1.51
N ASP A 577 37.48 -24.42 2.40
CA ASP A 577 38.24 -25.65 2.12
C ASP A 577 37.36 -26.93 2.17
N ALA A 578 36.15 -26.83 2.73
CA ALA A 578 35.21 -27.94 2.89
C ALA A 578 33.75 -27.47 2.80
N HIS A 579 33.24 -27.33 1.57
CA HIS A 579 31.93 -26.70 1.23
C HIS A 579 30.69 -27.35 1.88
N GLY A 580 30.83 -28.52 2.52
CA GLY A 580 29.77 -29.21 3.26
C GLY A 580 29.81 -29.00 4.78
N VAL A 581 30.91 -28.46 5.31
CA VAL A 581 31.13 -28.25 6.74
C VAL A 581 30.60 -26.87 7.11
N ARG A 582 29.58 -26.83 7.97
CA ARG A 582 28.99 -25.57 8.44
C ARG A 582 29.94 -24.83 9.37
N VAL A 583 29.92 -23.50 9.26
CA VAL A 583 30.65 -22.59 10.14
C VAL A 583 29.65 -21.84 11.01
N GLU A 584 29.96 -21.76 12.30
CA GLU A 584 29.25 -20.94 13.27
C GLU A 584 30.08 -19.69 13.58
N LEU A 585 29.55 -18.51 13.25
CA LEU A 585 30.07 -17.25 13.77
C LEU A 585 29.28 -16.83 14.99
N VAL A 586 29.98 -16.45 16.06
CA VAL A 586 29.39 -15.94 17.31
C VAL A 586 29.96 -14.58 17.66
N LEU A 587 29.11 -13.66 18.11
CA LEU A 587 29.56 -12.36 18.60
C LEU A 587 30.20 -12.54 19.98
N SER A 588 31.34 -11.88 20.21
CA SER A 588 32.06 -11.88 21.48
C SER A 588 32.62 -10.49 21.76
N GLU A 589 32.84 -10.20 23.04
CA GLU A 589 33.53 -8.99 23.48
C GLU A 589 35.03 -9.26 23.67
N PRO A 590 35.90 -8.24 23.55
CA PRO A 590 37.30 -8.38 23.92
C PRO A 590 37.44 -8.57 25.43
N GLU A 591 38.55 -9.18 25.82
CA GLU A 591 38.79 -9.60 27.19
C GLU A 591 40.08 -8.99 27.74
N LEU A 592 40.02 -8.45 28.96
CA LEU A 592 41.22 -8.05 29.69
C LEU A 592 41.75 -9.25 30.49
N ARG A 593 43.00 -9.61 30.26
CA ARG A 593 43.63 -10.78 30.88
C ARG A 593 44.72 -10.37 31.86
N ILE A 594 44.67 -10.94 33.06
CA ILE A 594 45.71 -10.81 34.08
C ILE A 594 46.38 -12.18 34.28
N ARG A 595 47.65 -12.29 33.87
CA ARG A 595 48.43 -13.53 33.97
C ARG A 595 49.64 -13.36 34.88
N LYS A 596 49.99 -14.40 35.65
CA LYS A 596 51.25 -14.47 36.39
C LYS A 596 52.36 -15.00 35.47
N GLU A 597 53.37 -14.17 35.19
CA GLU A 597 54.53 -14.54 34.38
C GLU A 597 55.83 -14.22 35.15
N LYS A 598 56.66 -15.24 35.41
CA LYS A 598 57.99 -15.10 36.06
C LYS A 598 57.99 -14.24 37.34
N GLY A 599 56.97 -14.39 38.19
CA GLY A 599 56.85 -13.64 39.46
C GLY A 599 56.32 -12.20 39.33
N LYS A 600 55.94 -11.76 38.12
CA LYS A 600 55.28 -10.48 37.83
C LYS A 600 53.87 -10.73 37.29
N LEU A 601 53.04 -9.69 37.28
CA LEU A 601 51.72 -9.71 36.65
C LEU A 601 51.78 -9.07 35.28
N LYS A 602 51.07 -9.64 34.31
CA LYS A 602 50.89 -9.05 32.98
C LYS A 602 49.41 -8.79 32.75
N LEU A 603 49.07 -7.52 32.54
CA LEU A 603 47.76 -7.06 32.11
C LEU A 603 47.80 -6.89 30.58
N SER A 604 46.89 -7.53 29.85
CA SER A 604 46.85 -7.43 28.38
C SER A 604 45.43 -7.62 27.84
N MET A 605 45.09 -6.92 26.76
CA MET A 605 43.85 -7.15 26.03
C MET A 605 43.98 -8.40 25.15
N PHE A 606 42.89 -9.15 25.01
CA PHE A 606 42.79 -10.28 24.11
C PHE A 606 41.52 -10.18 23.26
N PRO A 607 41.60 -10.39 21.93
CA PRO A 607 42.83 -10.59 21.13
C PRO A 607 43.72 -9.34 21.11
N SER A 608 45.01 -9.54 20.88
CA SER A 608 46.03 -8.48 20.84
C SER A 608 46.29 -8.02 19.41
N GLY A 609 46.69 -6.75 19.21
CA GLY A 609 47.21 -6.26 17.93
C GLY A 609 46.19 -5.55 17.03
N ILE A 610 45.45 -4.58 17.58
CA ILE A 610 44.54 -3.69 16.82
C ILE A 610 45.07 -2.25 16.80
N GLY A 611 46.20 -1.98 17.48
CA GLY A 611 46.86 -0.68 17.43
C GLY A 611 47.00 -0.19 15.99
N SER A 612 46.25 0.86 15.66
CA SER A 612 46.24 1.63 14.41
C SER A 612 45.61 1.03 13.13
N THR A 613 44.66 0.08 13.22
CA THR A 613 43.86 -0.31 12.03
C THR A 613 42.51 0.42 11.98
N GLU A 614 42.02 0.76 10.78
CA GLU A 614 40.66 1.30 10.59
C GLU A 614 39.55 0.29 10.95
N GLU A 615 39.87 -1.00 10.85
CA GLU A 615 38.95 -2.11 11.13
C GLU A 615 38.75 -2.32 12.64
N LYS A 616 37.47 -2.42 13.07
CA LYS A 616 37.09 -2.56 14.48
C LYS A 616 36.68 -3.97 14.88
N ILE A 617 36.84 -4.93 13.97
CA ILE A 617 36.49 -6.33 14.19
C ILE A 617 37.71 -7.22 13.99
N GLN A 618 37.89 -8.17 14.91
CA GLN A 618 38.79 -9.30 14.72
C GLN A 618 38.02 -10.61 14.79
N VAL A 619 38.47 -11.59 14.01
CA VAL A 619 37.92 -12.95 14.07
C VAL A 619 38.96 -13.89 14.65
N ILE A 620 38.59 -14.62 15.69
CA ILE A 620 39.42 -15.67 16.27
C ILE A 620 38.73 -17.02 16.13
N LYS A 621 39.51 -18.06 15.84
CA LYS A 621 39.03 -19.43 15.81
C LYS A 621 38.84 -19.98 17.23
N ASP A 622 37.62 -20.39 17.55
CA ASP A 622 37.25 -20.97 18.86
C ASP A 622 37.28 -22.50 18.81
N THR A 623 36.75 -23.08 17.73
CA THR A 623 36.87 -24.50 17.35
C THR A 623 37.08 -24.59 15.83
N PRO A 624 37.37 -25.77 15.24
CA PRO A 624 37.57 -25.90 13.79
C PRO A 624 36.42 -25.38 12.93
N THR A 625 35.20 -25.34 13.47
CA THR A 625 33.97 -24.90 12.77
C THR A 625 33.29 -23.72 13.46
N ARG A 626 33.86 -23.17 14.53
CA ARG A 626 33.29 -22.03 15.28
C ARG A 626 34.31 -20.91 15.41
N PHE A 627 33.91 -19.70 15.05
CA PHE A 627 34.76 -18.51 15.13
C PHE A 627 34.05 -17.40 15.92
N LYS A 628 34.81 -16.70 16.76
CA LYS A 628 34.34 -15.56 17.54
C LYS A 628 34.64 -14.28 16.76
N VAL A 629 33.60 -13.51 16.46
CA VAL A 629 33.66 -12.17 15.89
C VAL A 629 33.73 -11.19 17.06
N ILE A 630 34.88 -10.55 17.25
CA ILE A 630 35.17 -9.69 18.39
C ILE A 630 35.15 -8.24 17.93
N ARG A 631 34.24 -7.45 18.50
CA ARG A 631 34.07 -6.03 18.17
C ARG A 631 34.72 -5.14 19.21
N PHE A 632 35.56 -4.22 18.74
CA PHE A 632 36.23 -3.23 19.57
C PHE A 632 35.43 -1.92 19.57
N THR A 633 35.32 -1.30 20.75
CA THR A 633 34.64 -0.03 20.97
C THR A 633 35.68 1.06 21.22
N ARG A 634 35.28 2.33 21.15
CA ARG A 634 36.19 3.46 21.46
C ARG A 634 36.78 3.37 22.87
N ASP A 635 36.06 2.78 23.81
CA ASP A 635 36.57 2.60 25.17
C ASP A 635 37.62 1.48 25.23
N HIS A 636 37.47 0.43 24.41
CA HIS A 636 38.51 -0.59 24.26
C HIS A 636 39.79 -0.02 23.65
N ASP A 637 39.66 0.85 22.64
CA ASP A 637 40.80 1.52 21.98
C ASP A 637 41.58 2.37 22.99
N LYS A 638 40.89 3.18 23.81
CA LYS A 638 41.52 3.97 24.88
C LYS A 638 42.24 3.10 25.92
N ILE A 639 41.66 1.96 26.29
CA ILE A 639 42.29 1.03 27.24
C ILE A 639 43.58 0.46 26.64
N VAL A 640 43.59 0.11 25.34
CA VAL A 640 44.78 -0.39 24.64
C VAL A 640 45.83 0.71 24.47
N GLU A 641 45.43 1.94 24.14
CA GLU A 641 46.32 3.10 24.01
C GLU A 641 47.06 3.40 25.32
N ILE A 642 46.37 3.36 26.46
CA ILE A 642 46.95 3.59 27.79
C ILE A 642 47.88 2.43 28.21
N MET A 643 47.51 1.19 27.91
CA MET A 643 48.23 -0.01 28.34
C MET A 643 49.42 -0.36 27.42
N GLY A 644 49.38 0.08 26.16
CA GLY A 644 50.25 -0.33 25.07
C GLY A 644 49.91 -1.71 24.48
N ASP A 645 50.20 -1.91 23.20
CA ASP A 645 49.84 -3.12 22.43
C ASP A 645 50.37 -4.43 23.03
N LYS A 646 51.51 -4.37 23.74
CA LYS A 646 52.16 -5.55 24.36
C LYS A 646 51.61 -5.87 25.75
N GLY A 647 50.72 -5.04 26.29
CA GLY A 647 50.24 -5.11 27.66
C GLY A 647 51.17 -4.45 28.67
N LEU A 648 50.68 -4.25 29.89
CA LEU A 648 51.42 -3.67 31.00
C LEU A 648 51.99 -4.76 31.91
N ILE A 649 53.30 -4.67 32.20
CA ILE A 649 53.97 -5.54 33.18
C ILE A 649 53.98 -4.84 34.54
N ILE A 650 53.43 -5.50 35.54
CA ILE A 650 53.23 -4.96 36.88
C ILE A 650 54.11 -5.74 37.87
N PRO A 651 55.01 -5.07 38.63
CA PRO A 651 55.82 -5.72 39.66
C PRO A 651 54.94 -6.14 40.86
N LYS A 652 55.44 -7.07 41.69
CA LYS A 652 54.69 -7.66 42.82
C LYS A 652 54.11 -6.61 43.79
N ALA A 653 54.82 -5.51 44.03
CA ALA A 653 54.34 -4.40 44.88
C ALA A 653 53.06 -3.72 44.36
N GLY A 654 52.80 -3.77 43.05
CA GLY A 654 51.63 -3.16 42.40
C GLY A 654 50.39 -4.07 42.31
N GLU A 655 50.42 -5.29 42.86
CA GLU A 655 49.33 -6.27 42.75
C GLU A 655 48.00 -5.74 43.31
N LYS A 656 48.02 -4.99 44.42
CA LYS A 656 46.80 -4.42 45.03
C LYS A 656 46.15 -3.38 44.11
N LEU A 657 46.94 -2.52 43.48
CA LEU A 657 46.47 -1.51 42.53
C LEU A 657 45.95 -2.15 41.23
N ALA A 658 46.64 -3.18 40.73
CA ALA A 658 46.21 -3.94 39.56
C ALA A 658 44.81 -4.57 39.75
N ARG A 659 44.52 -5.10 40.94
CA ARG A 659 43.20 -5.64 41.29
C ARG A 659 42.12 -4.56 41.33
N GLN A 660 42.41 -3.39 41.92
CA GLN A 660 41.47 -2.26 41.95
C GLN A 660 41.13 -1.76 40.55
N VAL A 661 42.13 -1.64 39.68
CA VAL A 661 41.94 -1.25 38.27
C VAL A 661 41.11 -2.31 37.53
N ALA A 662 41.38 -3.59 37.75
CA ALA A 662 40.58 -4.67 37.19
C ALA A 662 39.12 -4.58 37.65
N ASP A 663 38.86 -4.46 38.95
CA ASP A 663 37.50 -4.38 39.48
C ASP A 663 36.73 -3.15 38.95
N SER A 664 37.41 -2.02 38.70
CA SER A 664 36.83 -0.82 38.07
C SER A 664 36.53 -1.01 36.58
N LEU A 665 37.37 -1.74 35.84
CA LEU A 665 37.20 -1.97 34.41
C LEU A 665 36.21 -3.10 34.09
N ALA A 666 35.82 -3.90 35.09
CA ALA A 666 34.90 -5.03 34.94
C ALA A 666 33.47 -4.64 34.54
N SER A 667 33.12 -3.35 34.56
CA SER A 667 31.85 -2.83 34.00
C SER A 667 31.93 -2.48 32.51
N VAL A 668 33.14 -2.42 31.93
CA VAL A 668 33.40 -1.99 30.55
C VAL A 668 33.98 -3.13 29.71
N VAL A 669 34.74 -4.04 30.32
CA VAL A 669 35.41 -5.17 29.63
C VAL A 669 35.32 -6.44 30.47
N THR A 670 35.16 -7.59 29.82
CA THR A 670 35.19 -8.90 30.49
C THR A 670 36.61 -9.23 30.97
N ILE A 671 36.80 -9.54 32.25
CA ILE A 671 38.13 -9.77 32.84
C ILE A 671 38.34 -11.25 33.19
N HIS A 672 39.43 -11.83 32.69
CA HIS A 672 39.91 -13.15 33.10
C HIS A 672 41.22 -13.01 33.88
N SER A 673 41.19 -13.42 35.14
CA SER A 673 42.31 -13.26 36.07
C SER A 673 42.76 -14.61 36.62
N ASP A 674 44.07 -14.85 36.65
CA ASP A 674 44.71 -15.94 37.42
C ASP A 674 44.73 -15.66 38.94
N ILE A 675 44.01 -14.62 39.37
CA ILE A 675 43.97 -14.10 40.72
C ILE A 675 42.51 -13.97 41.16
N GLU A 676 42.18 -14.37 42.40
CA GLU A 676 40.84 -14.17 42.99
C GLU A 676 40.41 -12.70 42.92
N THR A 677 39.35 -12.41 42.17
CA THR A 677 38.72 -11.09 42.10
C THR A 677 37.75 -10.88 43.26
N SER A 678 37.48 -9.64 43.65
CA SER A 678 36.70 -9.31 44.85
C SER A 678 35.18 -9.52 44.70
N ARG A 679 34.67 -9.68 43.45
CA ARG A 679 33.26 -9.96 43.17
C ARG A 679 32.99 -11.47 43.15
N LYS A 680 32.17 -11.93 44.09
CA LYS A 680 31.70 -13.32 44.23
C LYS A 680 30.89 -13.77 43.00
N ALA A 681 31.54 -14.28 41.97
CA ALA A 681 30.90 -15.18 41.01
C ALA A 681 30.59 -16.51 41.72
N LYS A 682 29.49 -17.20 41.35
CA LYS A 682 29.20 -18.51 41.93
C LYS A 682 30.25 -19.51 41.43
N THR A 683 31.13 -19.95 42.32
CA THR A 683 32.14 -20.97 42.00
C THR A 683 31.47 -22.32 41.79
N ILE A 684 31.81 -22.98 40.68
CA ILE A 684 31.36 -24.33 40.34
C ILE A 684 32.58 -25.25 40.17
N GLU A 685 32.39 -26.55 40.37
CA GLU A 685 33.44 -27.53 40.07
C GLU A 685 33.67 -27.61 38.56
N ALA A 686 34.93 -27.54 38.12
CA ALA A 686 35.27 -27.58 36.71
C ALA A 686 35.15 -29.00 36.14
N ASP A 687 34.34 -29.15 35.10
CA ASP A 687 34.24 -30.43 34.39
C ASP A 687 35.53 -30.70 33.58
N SER A 688 36.27 -31.72 34.04
CA SER A 688 37.53 -32.16 33.41
C SER A 688 37.34 -33.24 32.36
N ARG A 689 36.08 -33.64 32.04
CA ARG A 689 35.79 -34.69 31.07
C ARG A 689 36.18 -34.23 29.65
N PRO A 690 36.98 -35.02 28.93
CA PRO A 690 37.28 -34.74 27.53
C PRO A 690 36.06 -35.01 26.66
N HIS A 691 35.76 -34.08 25.78
CA HIS A 691 34.72 -34.14 24.77
C HIS A 691 35.41 -34.31 23.41
N ALA A 692 35.05 -35.35 22.67
CA ALA A 692 35.53 -35.58 21.32
C ALA A 692 34.69 -34.76 20.33
N HIS A 693 35.33 -33.80 19.67
CA HIS A 693 34.72 -33.07 18.58
C HIS A 693 35.03 -33.80 17.27
N ILE A 694 34.00 -34.36 16.65
CA ILE A 694 34.11 -35.17 15.43
C ILE A 694 33.74 -34.31 14.23
N ILE A 695 34.63 -34.20 13.27
CA ILE A 695 34.44 -33.40 12.07
C ILE A 695 34.56 -34.33 10.86
N PRO A 696 33.57 -34.35 9.95
CA PRO A 696 33.72 -35.03 8.66
C PRO A 696 34.86 -34.39 7.87
N TYR A 697 35.81 -35.19 7.42
CA TYR A 697 36.96 -34.72 6.64
C TYR A 697 37.18 -35.64 5.45
N GLN A 698 36.82 -35.15 4.25
CA GLN A 698 36.81 -35.95 3.03
C GLN A 698 36.00 -37.24 3.22
N ASP A 699 36.61 -38.40 3.01
CA ASP A 699 35.99 -39.72 3.20
C ASP A 699 36.21 -40.29 4.62
N GLY A 700 36.67 -39.47 5.57
CA GLY A 700 36.99 -39.88 6.94
C GLY A 700 36.51 -38.92 8.03
N ILE A 701 37.06 -39.07 9.24
CA ILE A 701 36.76 -38.23 10.41
C ILE A 701 38.04 -37.62 10.99
N GLN A 702 37.97 -36.35 11.40
CA GLN A 702 38.97 -35.69 12.22
C GLN A 702 38.45 -35.54 13.65
N LEU A 703 39.26 -35.92 14.64
CA LEU A 703 38.92 -35.84 16.07
C LEU A 703 39.78 -34.77 16.77
N GLU A 704 39.14 -33.84 17.45
CA GLU A 704 39.79 -32.93 18.40
C GLU A 704 39.21 -33.10 19.81
N PHE A 705 40.07 -33.27 20.82
CA PHE A 705 39.66 -33.46 22.20
C PHE A 705 39.75 -32.16 23.00
N LEU A 706 38.61 -31.72 23.55
CA LEU A 706 38.44 -30.47 24.28
C LEU A 706 37.83 -30.73 25.67
N VAL A 707 37.99 -29.82 26.61
CA VAL A 707 37.29 -29.83 27.90
C VAL A 707 36.35 -28.62 27.98
N LYS A 708 35.24 -28.78 28.72
CA LYS A 708 34.24 -27.73 28.92
C LYS A 708 34.02 -27.45 30.41
N PRO A 709 34.88 -26.63 31.04
CA PRO A 709 34.91 -26.45 32.49
C PRO A 709 33.59 -25.97 33.10
N CYS A 710 32.80 -25.20 32.35
CA CYS A 710 31.54 -24.63 32.79
C CYS A 710 30.30 -25.37 32.23
N GLY A 711 30.46 -26.61 31.76
CA GLY A 711 29.39 -27.40 31.14
C GLY A 711 29.21 -27.15 29.64
N THR A 712 28.19 -27.76 29.05
CA THR A 712 27.97 -27.83 27.59
C THR A 712 27.89 -26.46 26.90
N ASP A 713 27.31 -25.48 27.59
CA ASP A 713 27.07 -24.12 27.11
C ASP A 713 28.30 -23.20 27.31
N GLY A 714 29.34 -23.70 27.99
CA GLY A 714 30.58 -22.96 28.27
C GLY A 714 31.62 -23.03 27.15
N SER A 715 32.69 -22.23 27.29
CA SER A 715 33.83 -22.25 26.37
C SER A 715 34.59 -23.57 26.39
N SER A 716 35.07 -24.00 25.22
CA SER A 716 35.90 -25.18 25.07
C SER A 716 37.37 -24.83 25.23
N PHE A 717 38.14 -25.70 25.89
CA PHE A 717 39.58 -25.51 26.07
C PHE A 717 40.33 -26.77 25.69
N ARG A 718 41.58 -26.60 25.24
CA ARG A 718 42.48 -27.75 25.08
C ARG A 718 42.90 -28.27 26.47
N PRO A 719 42.86 -29.59 26.71
CA PRO A 719 43.23 -30.17 28.01
C PRO A 719 44.62 -29.70 28.46
N GLY A 720 44.70 -29.08 29.64
CA GLY A 720 45.94 -28.61 30.24
C GLY A 720 46.59 -27.39 29.57
N LYS A 721 45.88 -26.67 28.69
CA LYS A 721 46.31 -25.41 28.06
C LYS A 721 45.27 -24.30 28.27
N GLY A 722 45.72 -23.04 28.32
CA GLY A 722 44.87 -21.87 28.55
C GLY A 722 44.87 -21.39 30.01
N GLY A 723 43.90 -20.55 30.38
CA GLY A 723 43.74 -20.04 31.75
C GLY A 723 43.22 -21.11 32.71
N LYS A 724 43.70 -21.10 33.96
CA LYS A 724 43.29 -22.06 35.01
C LYS A 724 41.95 -21.70 35.63
N SER A 725 41.68 -20.40 35.77
CA SER A 725 40.39 -19.87 36.20
C SER A 725 39.59 -19.43 34.98
N VAL A 726 38.34 -19.88 34.85
CA VAL A 726 37.42 -19.51 33.77
C VAL A 726 36.23 -18.80 34.37
N LEU A 727 36.04 -17.53 34.02
CA LEU A 727 34.84 -16.76 34.35
C LEU A 727 33.95 -16.69 33.12
N THR A 728 32.66 -16.99 33.27
CA THR A 728 31.71 -16.91 32.16
C THR A 728 30.31 -16.60 32.67
N GLU A 729 29.43 -16.16 31.77
CA GLU A 729 28.03 -15.90 32.07
C GLU A 729 27.16 -16.94 31.37
N ILE A 730 26.45 -17.75 32.15
CA ILE A 730 25.53 -18.77 31.62
C ILE A 730 24.12 -18.43 32.10
N LYS A 731 23.18 -18.24 31.17
CA LYS A 731 21.77 -17.89 31.44
C LYS A 731 21.64 -16.66 32.36
N GLY A 732 22.43 -15.61 32.10
CA GLY A 732 22.40 -14.35 32.87
C GLY A 732 23.06 -14.43 34.26
N LYS A 733 23.75 -15.54 34.59
CA LYS A 733 24.44 -15.72 35.88
C LYS A 733 25.95 -15.86 35.66
N LYS A 734 26.72 -14.98 36.32
CA LYS A 734 28.19 -15.03 36.33
C LYS A 734 28.67 -16.18 37.22
N ILE A 735 29.38 -17.12 36.61
CA ILE A 735 29.93 -18.31 37.26
C ILE A 735 31.45 -18.38 37.04
N GLN A 736 32.14 -19.06 37.95
CA GLN A 736 33.58 -19.27 37.88
C GLN A 736 33.90 -20.77 38.04
N ALA A 737 34.72 -21.31 37.15
CA ALA A 737 35.23 -22.69 37.24
C ALA A 737 36.76 -22.67 37.34
N VAL A 738 37.32 -23.44 38.27
CA VAL A 738 38.78 -23.60 38.44
C VAL A 738 39.19 -24.95 37.89
N ARG A 739 39.93 -24.92 36.79
CA ARG A 739 40.36 -26.10 36.04
C ARG A 739 41.49 -26.85 36.73
N ASP A 740 41.40 -28.18 36.72
CA ASP A 740 42.49 -29.07 37.13
C ASP A 740 43.22 -29.60 35.90
N PHE A 741 44.30 -28.92 35.51
CA PHE A 741 45.10 -29.31 34.34
C PHE A 741 45.73 -30.70 34.46
N ASN A 742 46.01 -31.17 35.69
CA ASN A 742 46.57 -32.51 35.88
C ASN A 742 45.50 -33.56 35.61
N LYS A 743 44.28 -33.35 36.13
CA LYS A 743 43.12 -34.21 35.86
C LYS A 743 42.73 -34.20 34.38
N GLU A 744 42.67 -33.02 33.74
CA GLU A 744 42.39 -32.88 32.30
C GLU A 744 43.40 -33.65 31.42
N LYS A 745 44.70 -33.51 31.71
CA LYS A 745 45.76 -34.24 30.96
C LYS A 745 45.67 -35.74 31.19
N LYS A 746 45.45 -36.20 32.43
CA LYS A 746 45.26 -37.62 32.74
C LYS A 746 44.04 -38.20 32.02
N CYS A 747 42.91 -37.51 32.02
CA CYS A 747 41.71 -37.92 31.29
C CYS A 747 41.94 -37.97 29.77
N LYS A 748 42.68 -37.00 29.21
CA LYS A 748 43.07 -37.03 27.79
C LYS A 748 43.94 -38.24 27.47
N ILE A 749 44.96 -38.54 28.28
CA ILE A 749 45.86 -39.68 28.05
C ILE A 749 45.09 -41.00 28.11
N ARG A 750 44.17 -41.14 29.08
CA ARG A 750 43.34 -42.35 29.25
C ARG A 750 42.51 -42.70 28.00
N LEU A 751 42.16 -41.73 27.16
CA LEU A 751 41.44 -41.97 25.89
C LEU A 751 42.30 -42.68 24.83
N PHE A 752 43.62 -42.56 24.93
CA PHE A 752 44.57 -43.14 23.97
C PHE A 752 45.35 -44.33 24.54
N MET A 753 45.11 -44.71 25.80
CA MET A 753 45.67 -45.95 26.34
C MET A 753 44.82 -47.12 25.83
N PRO A 754 45.44 -48.19 25.31
CA PRO A 754 44.71 -49.42 25.04
C PRO A 754 44.09 -49.89 26.36
N ALA A 755 42.83 -50.30 26.32
CA ALA A 755 42.24 -51.04 27.43
C ALA A 755 43.03 -52.35 27.56
N LEU A 756 44.03 -52.37 28.44
CA LEU A 756 44.61 -53.62 28.90
C LEU A 756 43.50 -54.33 29.70
N PRO A 757 43.20 -55.60 29.37
CA PRO A 757 42.21 -56.39 30.11
C PRO A 757 42.56 -56.51 31.59
#